data_AF-A0A3A8PY09-F1
#
_entry.id   AF-A0A3A8PY09-F1
#
_cell.length_a   1.000
_cell.length_b   1.000
_cell.length_c   1.000
_cell.angle_alpha   90.00
_cell.angle_beta   90.00
_cell.angle_gamma   90.00
#
_symmetry.space_group_name_H-M   'P 1'
#
loop_
_entity.id
_entity.type
_entity.pdbx_description
1 polymer ?
#
loop_
_entity_poly.entity_id
_entity_poly.type
_entity_poly.pdbx_seq_one_letter_code
_entity_poly.pdbx_strand_id
1 'polypeptide(L)'
;MSARVLLTLPLEASLGAAQAALQTTPPGEVEWVLPVGEGVLTTDAVVGTPAHALRLTGGPGVSLRLEGGTLEMTGLFTGLSGVTVVAVDAGLVLLGARVEMSDVTVSATASGDCAAVSVETPDGAVVIDSLTVTGAKGEDATGLRLLAAEARVTGLSVEAVQATVGEAFGVRAVCQASQWADVTVHDVTGTTAGAGLELAGFTRADLSGLTVSQVSGASATGARVLVAREEGEGLSLVDVSVSDVAASGAQWSVGLVVASAGALQVRGFTVQRVTGAFLMGALALGGRSMEVAMGQVEDVTGGTRATGLRVLGGPSLEPVGVRDVEVSRVAAAPVPVSAQPAAAWSDWLTAALDSLSASVVGPLTLPEFPSDADVVGLHVAAPLGGLEPVLDEGTPGEIAVEDCSLFVITGTALQVEGGLRTALIRRTEAWTSVHAGWVQAEQLLLAQLTWHRHAHGLRLGPGEIRAYDSLFTAIVGAPFVLETDAELSASPALFAQGAGLPFLEVGPLPYRTPGTPEVPPVLLTGSLPPPESVDLRLVPDAAISRAAVPVPGDGPRDPAPFVGAWAPDVVPGCDVRDPQPRPWLAAPERPAPGALVDYQARDAQSLLAVMLERARTVMAPWEDRGPADFTTMLLEAVAAQLDSLAYQQERAVVEGFLEDARLRRSVEDHARGLDYVPDPGLSATVMLRFRLDPVALAALVQERLEELHLSTLPPGTTALEFLTGGGVLEIPAETLVANVSTDEHSLVFVTESPLSYFPRLESVTLAESVQPGDTGATLAGLYPELEVGRWLILYRGRGEGGHVVRVTSVTLATDTTFVGWDPRRFAPETFLAPGDPAPGPRATVLGNGVPAHHGLPVSPLPEGFEADSAEPFARSLAQWRALLSPVVDGGEAREFALPFHPVSVQASGYPLPGDESRRGTPQLQVSVEDDPWTLVEDLSVQGPGDEVFVLRATPTGGASLRWGDGTNGAALPPRETALGLSLRIGLGTVGNVGEGVLTRLLQVPLDPQRSASAGELLARSMDDLRLLVRVDNPLPAVGGRDAESIDSIRYRAPAGVSQPLSAVTVDDYVRMLQQLPEVAGASARAVIRDLRTVIRVTVLLRDEDTLDRDELLRRWAGVRRRLEEIRVLGVDVEALPPRWVPLDLDLEVDAAPHSQADQLRDAVVGAIAGDGGLLDPDRSGLNGDVQLADLYQAVLRVPGVTAVRVKRFRRLEPHAPERLEAGVIPIGPEEVATARGGYWPGSEGVLTVQVCGGLR
;
A
#
# COMPACT_ATOMS: atom_id res chain seq x y z
N MET A 1 -3.38 22.76 -5.56
CA MET A 1 -3.68 22.73 -7.01
C MET A 1 -2.62 21.83 -7.64
N SER A 2 -2.98 20.62 -8.03
CA SER A 2 -2.09 19.70 -8.75
C SER A 2 -2.27 19.94 -10.25
N ALA A 3 -1.24 20.43 -10.94
CA ALA A 3 -1.31 20.60 -12.39
C ALA A 3 -1.01 19.25 -13.05
N ARG A 4 -2.01 18.66 -13.73
CA ARG A 4 -1.81 17.45 -14.55
C ARG A 4 -1.40 17.87 -15.96
N VAL A 5 -0.22 17.45 -16.39
CA VAL A 5 0.29 17.71 -17.75
C VAL A 5 0.28 16.40 -18.53
N LEU A 6 -0.68 16.28 -19.46
CA LEU A 6 -0.79 15.15 -20.38
C LEU A 6 -0.26 15.59 -21.74
N LEU A 7 0.85 15.00 -22.18
CA LEU A 7 1.47 15.30 -23.48
C LEU A 7 1.35 14.07 -24.39
N THR A 8 0.89 14.29 -25.62
CA THR A 8 0.75 13.25 -26.67
C THR A 8 1.95 13.23 -27.63
N LEU A 9 3.10 13.74 -27.20
CA LEU A 9 4.32 13.79 -28.01
C LEU A 9 5.14 12.49 -27.84
N PRO A 10 6.01 12.14 -28.80
CA PRO A 10 7.05 11.13 -28.58
C PRO A 10 7.80 11.39 -27.27
N LEU A 11 8.19 10.34 -26.54
CA LEU A 11 8.71 10.45 -25.17
C LEU A 11 9.77 11.56 -25.00
N GLU A 12 10.81 11.61 -25.84
CA GLU A 12 11.88 12.63 -25.75
C GLU A 12 11.34 14.06 -25.94
N ALA A 13 10.40 14.24 -26.88
CA ALA A 13 9.73 15.53 -27.09
C ALA A 13 8.74 15.86 -25.96
N SER A 14 8.10 14.86 -25.36
CA SER A 14 7.30 15.02 -24.15
C SER A 14 8.17 15.49 -22.99
N LEU A 15 9.31 14.82 -22.75
CA LEU A 15 10.27 15.16 -21.69
C LEU A 15 10.78 16.60 -21.83
N GLY A 16 11.15 17.01 -23.05
CA GLY A 16 11.52 18.40 -23.34
C GLY A 16 10.37 19.39 -23.16
N ALA A 17 9.15 19.04 -23.58
CA ALA A 17 7.98 19.90 -23.47
C ALA A 17 7.52 20.11 -22.04
N ALA A 18 7.51 19.09 -21.18
CA ALA A 18 7.15 19.34 -19.78
C ALA A 18 8.30 19.94 -18.96
N GLN A 19 9.57 19.77 -19.34
CA GLN A 19 10.63 20.61 -18.78
C GLN A 19 10.40 22.09 -19.12
N ALA A 20 10.00 22.41 -20.36
CA ALA A 20 9.62 23.78 -20.73
C ALA A 20 8.34 24.26 -20.00
N ALA A 21 7.35 23.38 -19.81
CA ALA A 21 6.12 23.70 -19.09
C ALA A 21 6.40 24.01 -17.60
N LEU A 22 7.26 23.22 -16.95
CA LEU A 22 7.67 23.41 -15.56
C LEU A 22 8.30 24.79 -15.30
N GLN A 23 9.00 25.37 -16.28
CA GLN A 23 9.57 26.73 -16.15
C GLN A 23 8.52 27.85 -16.05
N THR A 24 7.31 27.60 -16.56
CA THR A 24 6.21 28.59 -16.59
C THR A 24 5.09 28.27 -15.61
N THR A 25 5.12 27.09 -15.00
CA THR A 25 4.12 26.63 -14.03
C THR A 25 4.38 27.29 -12.67
N PRO A 26 3.35 27.76 -11.96
CA PRO A 26 3.50 28.29 -10.61
C PRO A 26 3.86 27.16 -9.60
N PRO A 27 4.64 27.45 -8.53
CA PRO A 27 5.10 26.46 -7.57
C PRO A 27 3.97 25.57 -7.01
N GLY A 28 4.17 24.26 -7.03
CA GLY A 28 3.17 23.27 -6.60
C GLY A 28 3.55 21.82 -6.98
N GLU A 29 2.65 20.88 -6.68
CA GLU A 29 2.77 19.48 -7.12
C GLU A 29 2.28 19.34 -8.56
N VAL A 30 3.10 18.68 -9.38
CA VAL A 30 2.90 18.45 -10.79
C VAL A 30 2.97 16.95 -11.01
N GLU A 31 1.86 16.40 -11.48
CA GLU A 31 1.78 15.00 -11.85
C GLU A 31 1.96 14.88 -13.35
N TRP A 32 2.89 14.02 -13.75
CA TRP A 32 3.21 13.72 -15.12
C TRP A 32 2.99 12.23 -15.40
N VAL A 33 1.99 11.96 -16.21
CA VAL A 33 1.69 10.60 -16.69
C VAL A 33 2.48 10.34 -17.97
N LEU A 34 3.29 9.29 -17.97
CA LEU A 34 4.01 8.85 -19.17
C LEU A 34 3.05 8.21 -20.18
N PRO A 35 3.23 8.44 -21.50
CA PRO A 35 2.47 7.74 -22.51
C PRO A 35 2.80 6.24 -22.50
N VAL A 36 1.79 5.39 -22.70
CA VAL A 36 1.97 3.93 -22.82
C VAL A 36 2.75 3.59 -24.09
N GLY A 37 3.76 2.71 -23.98
CA GLY A 37 4.62 2.26 -25.07
C GLY A 37 6.12 2.32 -24.76
N GLU A 38 6.95 2.01 -25.76
CA GLU A 38 8.41 2.18 -25.69
C GLU A 38 8.78 3.60 -26.16
N GLY A 39 9.48 4.35 -25.32
CA GLY A 39 10.05 5.63 -25.68
C GLY A 39 11.56 5.59 -25.64
N VAL A 40 12.22 5.96 -26.74
CA VAL A 40 13.68 6.02 -26.83
C VAL A 40 14.15 7.45 -26.51
N LEU A 41 15.11 7.57 -25.60
CA LEU A 41 15.83 8.80 -25.30
C LEU A 41 17.24 8.69 -25.90
N THR A 42 17.61 9.60 -26.81
CA THR A 42 18.91 9.53 -27.51
C THR A 42 19.90 10.61 -27.05
N THR A 43 19.44 11.51 -26.20
CA THR A 43 20.20 12.64 -25.65
C THR A 43 19.96 12.75 -24.15
N ASP A 44 20.90 13.38 -23.43
CA ASP A 44 20.71 13.65 -22.00
C ASP A 44 19.47 14.53 -21.76
N ALA A 45 18.58 14.09 -20.88
CA ALA A 45 17.38 14.82 -20.50
C ALA A 45 17.35 15.05 -18.99
N VAL A 46 17.22 16.33 -18.61
CA VAL A 46 17.00 16.75 -17.22
C VAL A 46 15.55 17.19 -17.06
N VAL A 47 14.84 16.57 -16.12
CA VAL A 47 13.41 16.80 -15.88
C VAL A 47 13.17 17.17 -14.42
N GLY A 48 12.45 18.27 -14.19
CA GLY A 48 12.12 18.75 -12.86
C GLY A 48 12.74 20.11 -12.53
N THR A 49 12.31 20.69 -11.41
CA THR A 49 12.80 21.98 -10.91
C THR A 49 12.72 22.02 -9.38
N PRO A 50 13.58 22.79 -8.69
CA PRO A 50 13.51 22.95 -7.23
C PRO A 50 12.21 23.60 -6.72
N ALA A 51 11.44 24.26 -7.59
CA ALA A 51 10.21 24.96 -7.22
C ALA A 51 8.96 24.06 -7.23
N HIS A 52 9.05 22.84 -7.76
CA HIS A 52 7.91 21.95 -7.96
C HIS A 52 8.14 20.58 -7.34
N ALA A 53 7.05 19.97 -6.86
CA ALA A 53 7.00 18.57 -6.48
C ALA A 53 6.59 17.75 -7.71
N LEU A 54 7.45 16.87 -8.21
CA LEU A 54 7.19 16.06 -9.39
C LEU A 54 6.75 14.66 -8.99
N ARG A 55 5.66 14.19 -9.58
CA ARG A 55 5.21 12.79 -9.52
C ARG A 55 5.15 12.27 -10.94
N LEU A 56 5.89 11.21 -11.25
CA LEU A 56 5.95 10.59 -12.56
C LEU A 56 5.31 9.20 -12.48
N THR A 57 4.20 9.03 -13.19
CA THR A 57 3.39 7.79 -13.15
C THR A 57 3.37 7.15 -14.53
N GLY A 58 3.82 5.90 -14.59
CA GLY A 58 3.67 4.98 -15.70
C GLY A 58 2.57 3.96 -15.40
N GLY A 59 2.00 3.39 -16.45
CA GLY A 59 1.10 2.24 -16.38
C GLY A 59 1.77 0.98 -16.93
N PRO A 60 1.10 -0.18 -16.84
CA PRO A 60 1.57 -1.42 -17.45
C PRO A 60 1.95 -1.21 -18.92
N GLY A 61 3.16 -1.63 -19.31
CA GLY A 61 3.66 -1.48 -20.68
C GLY A 61 4.36 -0.15 -21.01
N VAL A 62 4.64 0.71 -20.01
CA VAL A 62 5.54 1.86 -20.18
C VAL A 62 6.99 1.39 -20.08
N SER A 63 7.74 1.53 -21.17
CA SER A 63 9.18 1.25 -21.24
C SER A 63 9.96 2.48 -21.69
N LEU A 64 10.93 2.91 -20.88
CA LEU A 64 11.85 4.00 -21.17
C LEU A 64 13.18 3.41 -21.62
N ARG A 65 13.48 3.50 -22.90
CA ARG A 65 14.75 3.05 -23.45
C ARG A 65 15.72 4.23 -23.56
N LEU A 66 16.85 4.19 -22.86
CA LEU A 66 17.88 5.23 -22.94
C LEU A 66 18.98 4.74 -23.90
N GLU A 67 19.10 5.29 -25.10
CA GLU A 67 20.14 4.93 -26.09
C GLU A 67 21.15 6.06 -26.24
N GLY A 68 22.22 6.05 -25.44
CA GLY A 68 23.29 7.05 -25.53
C GLY A 68 23.03 8.37 -24.80
N GLY A 69 21.98 8.46 -23.97
CA GLY A 69 21.67 9.62 -23.13
C GLY A 69 21.17 9.23 -21.74
N THR A 70 21.36 10.11 -20.74
CA THR A 70 20.94 9.93 -19.35
C THR A 70 19.57 10.57 -19.07
N LEU A 71 18.76 9.95 -18.21
CA LEU A 71 17.55 10.58 -17.66
C LEU A 71 17.82 11.00 -16.22
N GLU A 72 17.97 12.31 -16.02
CA GLU A 72 18.18 12.94 -14.73
C GLU A 72 16.88 13.62 -14.28
N MET A 73 16.41 13.28 -13.08
CA MET A 73 15.23 13.92 -12.49
C MET A 73 15.66 14.79 -11.31
N THR A 74 15.34 16.09 -11.33
CA THR A 74 15.81 17.07 -10.33
C THR A 74 14.68 17.78 -9.60
N GLY A 75 14.80 17.97 -8.28
CA GLY A 75 13.85 18.76 -7.48
C GLY A 75 13.24 17.97 -6.32
N LEU A 76 11.98 18.23 -5.97
CA LEU A 76 11.28 17.42 -4.98
C LEU A 76 10.52 16.30 -5.71
N PHE A 77 10.86 15.04 -5.48
CA PHE A 77 10.30 13.92 -6.23
C PHE A 77 9.38 13.07 -5.35
N THR A 78 8.08 13.18 -5.60
CA THR A 78 7.00 12.62 -4.77
C THR A 78 6.45 11.30 -5.30
N GLY A 79 7.05 10.71 -6.34
CA GLY A 79 6.69 9.36 -6.79
C GLY A 79 7.14 9.02 -8.21
N LEU A 80 7.85 7.89 -8.39
CA LEU A 80 8.06 7.18 -9.66
C LEU A 80 7.31 5.86 -9.53
N SER A 81 6.34 5.59 -10.39
CA SER A 81 5.64 4.31 -10.31
C SER A 81 5.21 3.70 -11.63
N GLY A 82 5.22 2.37 -11.73
CA GLY A 82 4.74 1.63 -12.90
C GLY A 82 5.57 1.83 -14.17
N VAL A 83 6.90 1.91 -14.05
CA VAL A 83 7.80 2.21 -15.17
C VAL A 83 8.86 1.12 -15.34
N THR A 84 9.09 0.69 -16.57
CA THR A 84 10.27 -0.10 -16.95
C THR A 84 11.32 0.80 -17.59
N VAL A 85 12.59 0.70 -17.21
CA VAL A 85 13.71 1.47 -17.79
C VAL A 85 14.75 0.51 -18.35
N VAL A 86 15.12 0.70 -19.62
CA VAL A 86 16.16 -0.05 -20.32
C VAL A 86 17.23 0.92 -20.79
N ALA A 87 18.36 0.99 -20.12
CA ALA A 87 19.42 1.94 -20.43
C ALA A 87 20.59 1.29 -21.18
N VAL A 88 21.08 1.95 -22.22
CA VAL A 88 22.23 1.62 -23.06
C VAL A 88 23.16 2.83 -23.06
N ASP A 89 24.36 2.68 -22.53
CA ASP A 89 25.35 3.73 -22.29
C ASP A 89 24.95 4.80 -21.24
N ALA A 90 23.95 4.51 -20.41
CA ALA A 90 23.45 5.41 -19.35
C ALA A 90 22.77 4.65 -18.20
N GLY A 91 22.29 5.39 -17.19
CA GLY A 91 21.48 4.90 -16.06
C GLY A 91 20.37 5.87 -15.68
N LEU A 92 19.49 5.48 -14.75
CA LEU A 92 18.45 6.36 -14.20
C LEU A 92 19.00 7.15 -13.01
N VAL A 93 18.96 8.49 -13.08
CA VAL A 93 19.46 9.36 -12.00
C VAL A 93 18.33 10.18 -11.38
N LEU A 94 18.14 10.06 -10.08
CA LEU A 94 17.14 10.78 -9.29
C LEU A 94 17.82 11.68 -8.26
N LEU A 95 17.65 12.99 -8.38
CA LEU A 95 18.25 14.01 -7.53
C LEU A 95 17.16 14.82 -6.82
N GLY A 96 17.21 14.91 -5.49
CA GLY A 96 16.20 15.68 -4.78
C GLY A 96 16.25 15.74 -3.26
N ALA A 97 15.29 16.47 -2.68
CA ALA A 97 15.10 16.52 -1.22
C ALA A 97 14.22 15.36 -0.69
N ARG A 98 13.41 14.76 -1.57
CA ARG A 98 12.60 13.57 -1.28
C ARG A 98 12.47 12.78 -2.57
N VAL A 99 12.59 11.45 -2.50
CA VAL A 99 12.40 10.52 -3.62
C VAL A 99 11.53 9.36 -3.15
N GLU A 100 10.43 9.13 -3.86
CA GLU A 100 9.53 7.99 -3.63
C GLU A 100 9.46 7.13 -4.89
N MET A 101 9.59 5.80 -4.76
CA MET A 101 9.55 4.85 -5.86
C MET A 101 8.72 3.61 -5.51
N SER A 102 7.88 3.16 -6.43
CA SER A 102 7.05 1.96 -6.26
C SER A 102 6.81 1.29 -7.61
N ASP A 103 7.00 -0.03 -7.74
CA ASP A 103 6.74 -0.79 -8.97
C ASP A 103 7.58 -0.32 -10.16
N VAL A 104 8.89 -0.23 -9.96
CA VAL A 104 9.86 0.18 -11.00
C VAL A 104 10.76 -1.00 -11.36
N THR A 105 10.94 -1.23 -12.66
CA THR A 105 11.85 -2.27 -13.18
C THR A 105 12.96 -1.62 -14.00
N VAL A 106 14.22 -1.95 -13.77
CA VAL A 106 15.36 -1.32 -14.46
C VAL A 106 16.36 -2.35 -14.98
N SER A 107 16.80 -2.17 -16.22
CA SER A 107 17.94 -2.85 -16.82
C SER A 107 18.88 -1.80 -17.40
N ALA A 108 20.17 -1.89 -17.15
CA ALA A 108 21.15 -0.94 -17.68
C ALA A 108 22.41 -1.65 -18.19
N THR A 109 22.96 -1.18 -19.28
CA THR A 109 24.25 -1.61 -19.83
C THR A 109 24.99 -0.39 -20.34
N ALA A 110 26.21 -0.14 -19.89
CA ALA A 110 27.05 0.94 -20.38
C ALA A 110 28.40 0.45 -20.85
N SER A 111 28.99 1.15 -21.82
CA SER A 111 30.37 0.96 -22.25
C SER A 111 31.42 1.48 -21.25
N GLY A 112 31.02 2.36 -20.34
CA GLY A 112 31.79 2.83 -19.17
C GLY A 112 31.11 2.43 -17.85
N ASP A 113 31.28 3.24 -16.80
CA ASP A 113 30.63 3.02 -15.50
C ASP A 113 29.10 2.99 -15.62
N CYS A 114 28.49 1.97 -15.02
CA CYS A 114 27.05 1.77 -15.04
C CYS A 114 26.49 1.77 -13.61
N ALA A 115 25.55 2.68 -13.32
CA ALA A 115 24.64 2.55 -12.19
C ALA A 115 23.23 2.43 -12.74
N ALA A 116 22.56 1.28 -12.57
CA ALA A 116 21.23 1.08 -13.15
C ALA A 116 20.24 2.09 -12.57
N VAL A 117 20.27 2.28 -11.25
CA VAL A 117 19.58 3.37 -10.55
C VAL A 117 20.55 4.10 -9.63
N SER A 118 20.59 5.42 -9.73
CA SER A 118 21.33 6.31 -8.82
C SER A 118 20.36 7.29 -8.18
N VAL A 119 20.32 7.33 -6.85
CA VAL A 119 19.49 8.26 -6.07
C VAL A 119 20.38 9.09 -5.17
N GLU A 120 20.38 10.41 -5.34
CA GLU A 120 21.19 11.33 -4.52
C GLU A 120 20.33 12.40 -3.84
N THR A 121 20.26 12.30 -2.52
CA THR A 121 19.42 13.10 -1.62
C THR A 121 20.15 13.37 -0.29
N PRO A 122 21.35 13.98 -0.29
CA PRO A 122 22.23 14.02 0.89
C PRO A 122 21.62 14.58 2.17
N ASP A 123 20.69 15.54 2.05
CA ASP A 123 19.94 16.14 3.17
C ASP A 123 18.46 15.70 3.22
N GLY A 124 18.09 14.68 2.44
CA GLY A 124 16.71 14.30 2.14
C GLY A 124 16.33 12.87 2.52
N ALA A 125 15.09 12.50 2.19
CA ALA A 125 14.53 11.19 2.49
C ALA A 125 14.23 10.38 1.22
N VAL A 126 14.53 9.08 1.25
CA VAL A 126 14.25 8.13 0.18
C VAL A 126 13.31 7.04 0.67
N VAL A 127 12.27 6.78 -0.11
CA VAL A 127 11.31 5.70 0.12
C VAL A 127 11.22 4.84 -1.13
N ILE A 128 11.59 3.57 -1.02
CA ILE A 128 11.45 2.59 -2.10
C ILE A 128 10.55 1.48 -1.57
N ASP A 129 9.36 1.33 -2.15
CA ASP A 129 8.41 0.29 -1.75
C ASP A 129 8.49 -0.98 -2.62
N SER A 130 8.96 -0.86 -3.87
CA SER A 130 9.14 -1.97 -4.82
C SER A 130 10.07 -1.53 -5.96
N LEU A 131 11.24 -2.16 -6.09
CA LEU A 131 12.23 -1.90 -7.15
C LEU A 131 12.87 -3.22 -7.58
N THR A 132 12.85 -3.48 -8.90
CA THR A 132 13.52 -4.65 -9.50
C THR A 132 14.60 -4.20 -10.48
N VAL A 133 15.86 -4.54 -10.22
CA VAL A 133 16.97 -4.36 -11.16
C VAL A 133 17.26 -5.70 -11.82
N THR A 134 16.85 -5.86 -13.08
CA THR A 134 17.00 -7.13 -13.81
C THR A 134 18.42 -7.34 -14.37
N GLY A 135 19.19 -6.26 -14.52
CA GLY A 135 20.55 -6.33 -15.03
C GLY A 135 21.27 -4.98 -14.98
N ALA A 136 22.52 -4.98 -14.52
CA ALA A 136 23.42 -3.82 -14.61
C ALA A 136 24.79 -4.26 -15.14
N LYS A 137 25.27 -3.67 -16.25
CA LYS A 137 26.55 -4.05 -16.85
C LYS A 137 27.38 -2.82 -17.25
N GLY A 138 28.66 -2.78 -16.90
CA GLY A 138 29.54 -1.64 -17.18
C GLY A 138 31.03 -1.96 -17.04
N GLU A 139 31.91 -0.95 -17.19
CA GLU A 139 33.32 -1.06 -16.76
C GLU A 139 33.37 -1.32 -15.25
N ASP A 140 32.80 -0.39 -14.47
CA ASP A 140 32.24 -0.61 -13.14
C ASP A 140 30.71 -0.77 -13.22
N ALA A 141 30.10 -1.56 -12.34
CA ALA A 141 28.66 -1.82 -12.37
C ALA A 141 28.04 -1.70 -10.97
N THR A 142 26.90 -1.03 -10.87
CA THR A 142 26.10 -0.92 -9.64
C THR A 142 24.63 -1.12 -9.97
N GLY A 143 23.93 -2.00 -9.23
CA GLY A 143 22.48 -2.16 -9.35
C GLY A 143 21.75 -0.92 -8.82
N LEU A 144 21.83 -0.70 -7.50
CA LEU A 144 21.31 0.48 -6.83
C LEU A 144 22.43 1.27 -6.14
N ARG A 145 22.61 2.53 -6.53
CA ARG A 145 23.46 3.51 -5.85
C ARG A 145 22.57 4.50 -5.09
N LEU A 146 22.78 4.63 -3.78
CA LEU A 146 21.94 5.45 -2.91
C LEU A 146 22.78 6.36 -2.00
N LEU A 147 22.47 7.66 -2.00
CA LEU A 147 23.00 8.64 -1.05
C LEU A 147 21.80 9.39 -0.44
N ALA A 148 21.58 9.27 0.87
CA ALA A 148 20.42 9.87 1.54
C ALA A 148 20.72 10.30 2.99
N ALA A 149 19.94 11.22 3.56
CA ALA A 149 19.93 11.39 5.02
C ALA A 149 19.13 10.25 5.66
N GLU A 150 17.89 10.05 5.22
CA GLU A 150 17.01 8.97 5.68
C GLU A 150 16.61 8.05 4.52
N ALA A 151 16.68 6.74 4.70
CA ALA A 151 16.23 5.78 3.70
C ALA A 151 15.33 4.70 4.30
N ARG A 152 14.17 4.46 3.67
CA ARG A 152 13.32 3.29 3.90
C ARG A 152 13.21 2.51 2.61
N VAL A 153 13.72 1.28 2.60
CA VAL A 153 13.67 0.39 1.44
C VAL A 153 12.94 -0.89 1.83
N THR A 154 11.84 -1.17 1.15
CA THR A 154 11.07 -2.41 1.24
C THR A 154 10.95 -3.00 -0.15
N GLY A 155 11.11 -4.32 -0.32
CA GLY A 155 10.86 -4.99 -1.60
C GLY A 155 11.86 -4.65 -2.71
N LEU A 156 13.15 -4.81 -2.45
CA LEU A 156 14.22 -4.61 -3.44
C LEU A 156 14.69 -5.97 -3.99
N SER A 157 14.69 -6.14 -5.32
CA SER A 157 15.37 -7.25 -6.00
C SER A 157 16.43 -6.74 -6.97
N VAL A 158 17.64 -7.29 -6.88
CA VAL A 158 18.73 -7.09 -7.84
C VAL A 158 19.15 -8.47 -8.36
N GLU A 159 18.88 -8.74 -9.63
CA GLU A 159 19.00 -10.09 -10.21
C GLU A 159 20.39 -10.39 -10.79
N ALA A 160 21.04 -9.41 -11.42
CA ALA A 160 22.37 -9.59 -12.01
C ALA A 160 23.14 -8.27 -12.13
N VAL A 161 24.39 -8.25 -11.68
CA VAL A 161 25.32 -7.10 -11.83
C VAL A 161 26.68 -7.60 -12.31
N GLN A 162 27.14 -7.11 -13.47
CA GLN A 162 28.38 -7.56 -14.09
C GLN A 162 29.31 -6.40 -14.45
N ALA A 163 30.46 -6.31 -13.79
CA ALA A 163 31.54 -5.43 -14.20
C ALA A 163 32.42 -6.12 -15.25
N THR A 164 32.89 -5.37 -16.24
CA THR A 164 33.74 -5.86 -17.33
C THR A 164 35.22 -5.55 -17.08
N VAL A 165 35.53 -4.55 -16.27
CA VAL A 165 36.91 -4.07 -16.00
C VAL A 165 37.21 -3.87 -14.53
N GLY A 166 36.24 -3.41 -13.73
CA GLY A 166 36.45 -3.08 -12.33
C GLY A 166 35.47 -3.76 -11.38
N GLU A 167 34.82 -2.95 -10.55
CA GLU A 167 34.05 -3.35 -9.38
C GLU A 167 32.56 -3.51 -9.70
N ALA A 168 31.93 -4.51 -9.08
CA ALA A 168 30.50 -4.76 -9.17
C ALA A 168 29.84 -4.67 -7.80
N PHE A 169 28.78 -3.87 -7.68
CA PHE A 169 27.99 -3.69 -6.47
C PHE A 169 26.52 -4.01 -6.74
N GLY A 170 25.90 -4.96 -6.03
CA GLY A 170 24.44 -5.13 -6.10
C GLY A 170 23.73 -3.88 -5.58
N VAL A 171 24.04 -3.51 -4.34
CA VAL A 171 23.60 -2.28 -3.68
C VAL A 171 24.79 -1.56 -3.06
N ARG A 172 24.88 -0.25 -3.29
CA ARG A 172 25.84 0.64 -2.61
C ARG A 172 25.11 1.85 -2.04
N ALA A 173 24.96 1.90 -0.73
CA ALA A 173 24.18 2.91 -0.02
C ALA A 173 24.98 3.65 1.04
N VAL A 174 24.83 4.97 1.10
CA VAL A 174 25.37 5.85 2.14
C VAL A 174 24.21 6.64 2.74
N CYS A 175 23.89 6.38 4.01
CA CYS A 175 22.74 6.95 4.70
C CYS A 175 23.11 7.50 6.08
N GLN A 176 22.44 8.55 6.58
CA GLN A 176 22.58 8.89 8.01
C GLN A 176 21.86 7.85 8.86
N ALA A 177 20.57 7.65 8.59
CA ALA A 177 19.74 6.60 9.18
C ALA A 177 19.03 5.80 8.08
N SER A 178 18.92 4.48 8.24
CA SER A 178 18.20 3.67 7.26
C SER A 178 17.51 2.43 7.82
N GLN A 179 16.43 2.02 7.14
CA GLN A 179 15.64 0.82 7.40
C GLN A 179 15.47 0.03 6.10
N TRP A 180 15.83 -1.26 6.14
CA TRP A 180 15.78 -2.15 4.99
C TRP A 180 15.00 -3.40 5.32
N ALA A 181 14.01 -3.73 4.50
CA ALA A 181 13.23 -4.94 4.62
C ALA A 181 13.05 -5.64 3.26
N ASP A 182 13.08 -6.97 3.26
CA ASP A 182 12.83 -7.79 2.07
C ASP A 182 13.76 -7.41 0.90
N VAL A 183 15.06 -7.53 1.11
CA VAL A 183 16.10 -7.19 0.14
C VAL A 183 16.72 -8.46 -0.41
N THR A 184 16.73 -8.60 -1.74
CA THR A 184 17.33 -9.74 -2.43
C THR A 184 18.37 -9.25 -3.44
N VAL A 185 19.56 -9.83 -3.39
CA VAL A 185 20.64 -9.57 -4.33
C VAL A 185 21.20 -10.90 -4.83
N HIS A 186 21.23 -11.06 -6.14
CA HIS A 186 21.70 -12.26 -6.83
C HIS A 186 22.72 -11.90 -7.91
N ASP A 187 23.63 -12.83 -8.19
CA ASP A 187 24.59 -12.81 -9.30
C ASP A 187 25.35 -11.48 -9.47
N VAL A 188 26.22 -11.18 -8.50
CA VAL A 188 27.11 -10.00 -8.56
C VAL A 188 28.53 -10.46 -8.93
N THR A 189 28.97 -10.11 -10.12
CA THR A 189 30.26 -10.52 -10.66
C THR A 189 31.13 -9.30 -10.99
N GLY A 190 32.15 -9.10 -10.16
CA GLY A 190 33.21 -8.10 -10.38
C GLY A 190 34.45 -8.73 -10.99
N THR A 191 35.32 -7.92 -11.61
CA THR A 191 36.65 -8.39 -12.06
C THR A 191 37.73 -8.06 -11.04
N THR A 192 37.63 -6.91 -10.36
CA THR A 192 38.51 -6.52 -9.24
C THR A 192 37.84 -6.79 -7.89
N ALA A 193 36.61 -6.34 -7.68
CA ALA A 193 35.84 -6.57 -6.46
C ALA A 193 34.37 -6.82 -6.78
N GLY A 194 33.76 -7.81 -6.11
CA GLY A 194 32.32 -8.04 -6.13
C GLY A 194 31.72 -7.85 -4.75
N ALA A 195 30.67 -7.04 -4.62
CA ALA A 195 29.96 -6.84 -3.36
C ALA A 195 28.44 -6.93 -3.55
N GLY A 196 27.78 -7.83 -2.83
CA GLY A 196 26.32 -7.96 -2.92
C GLY A 196 25.61 -6.72 -2.37
N LEU A 197 25.83 -6.42 -1.10
CA LEU A 197 25.32 -5.22 -0.45
C LEU A 197 26.44 -4.50 0.30
N GLU A 198 26.58 -3.20 0.09
CA GLU A 198 27.43 -2.31 0.86
C GLU A 198 26.60 -1.13 1.38
N LEU A 199 26.43 -1.07 2.69
CA LEU A 199 25.70 -0.02 3.38
C LEU A 199 26.59 0.68 4.40
N ALA A 200 26.70 1.99 4.27
CA ALA A 200 27.34 2.87 5.24
C ALA A 200 26.28 3.76 5.91
N GLY A 201 25.98 3.48 7.17
CA GLY A 201 25.15 4.29 8.06
C GLY A 201 25.99 5.25 8.90
N PHE A 202 25.55 6.47 9.17
CA PHE A 202 26.28 7.34 10.12
C PHE A 202 25.76 7.24 11.55
N THR A 203 24.45 7.15 11.75
CA THR A 203 23.82 7.13 13.08
C THR A 203 23.05 5.85 13.37
N ARG A 204 22.41 5.24 12.36
CA ARG A 204 21.59 4.03 12.55
C ARG A 204 21.42 3.22 11.26
N ALA A 205 21.44 1.89 11.38
CA ALA A 205 21.02 0.99 10.32
C ALA A 205 20.23 -0.20 10.90
N ASP A 206 18.97 -0.36 10.48
CA ASP A 206 18.15 -1.53 10.78
C ASP A 206 17.90 -2.34 9.50
N LEU A 207 18.17 -3.64 9.55
CA LEU A 207 17.96 -4.55 8.42
C LEU A 207 17.17 -5.79 8.88
N SER A 208 16.13 -6.15 8.11
CA SER A 208 15.35 -7.38 8.30
C SER A 208 15.10 -8.11 6.98
N GLY A 209 15.36 -9.42 6.89
CA GLY A 209 15.05 -10.19 5.68
C GLY A 209 15.95 -9.85 4.49
N LEU A 210 17.27 -9.96 4.67
CA LEU A 210 18.27 -9.75 3.62
C LEU A 210 18.75 -11.09 3.07
N THR A 211 18.68 -11.27 1.75
CA THR A 211 19.25 -12.44 1.05
C THR A 211 20.25 -12.00 -0.01
N VAL A 212 21.49 -12.47 0.10
CA VAL A 212 22.54 -12.27 -0.90
C VAL A 212 23.07 -13.62 -1.38
N SER A 213 23.19 -13.81 -2.69
CA SER A 213 23.71 -15.06 -3.26
C SER A 213 24.53 -14.85 -4.52
N GLN A 214 25.49 -15.74 -4.76
CA GLN A 214 26.33 -15.75 -5.98
C GLN A 214 27.12 -14.46 -6.17
N VAL A 215 28.07 -14.18 -5.28
CA VAL A 215 28.95 -13.00 -5.37
C VAL A 215 30.36 -13.44 -5.71
N SER A 216 30.94 -12.88 -6.77
CA SER A 216 32.29 -13.24 -7.21
C SER A 216 33.15 -12.04 -7.65
N GLY A 217 34.47 -12.17 -7.50
CA GLY A 217 35.44 -11.14 -7.89
C GLY A 217 36.89 -11.53 -7.60
N ALA A 218 37.86 -10.63 -7.80
CA ALA A 218 39.21 -10.88 -7.30
C ALA A 218 39.23 -10.78 -5.77
N SER A 219 38.52 -9.80 -5.20
CA SER A 219 37.95 -9.83 -3.84
C SER A 219 36.41 -9.97 -3.92
N ALA A 220 35.79 -10.55 -2.89
CA ALA A 220 34.35 -10.75 -2.86
C ALA A 220 33.79 -10.50 -1.46
N THR A 221 32.68 -9.78 -1.34
CA THR A 221 31.96 -9.55 -0.08
C THR A 221 30.47 -9.78 -0.27
N GLY A 222 29.84 -10.68 0.49
CA GLY A 222 28.40 -10.89 0.40
C GLY A 222 27.62 -9.65 0.83
N ALA A 223 27.65 -9.35 2.12
CA ALA A 223 27.05 -8.14 2.67
C ALA A 223 28.00 -7.42 3.63
N ARG A 224 28.06 -6.10 3.53
CA ARG A 224 28.84 -5.21 4.39
C ARG A 224 27.96 -4.06 4.89
N VAL A 225 27.82 -3.95 6.20
CA VAL A 225 27.05 -2.89 6.87
C VAL A 225 27.92 -2.23 7.93
N LEU A 226 28.17 -0.93 7.77
CA LEU A 226 29.07 -0.16 8.63
C LEU A 226 28.31 1.02 9.25
N VAL A 227 28.47 1.28 10.56
CA VAL A 227 27.89 2.43 11.27
C VAL A 227 28.97 3.25 11.99
N ALA A 228 29.05 4.55 11.71
CA ALA A 228 30.20 5.40 12.08
C ALA A 228 30.15 6.05 13.48
N ARG A 229 29.01 6.56 13.95
CA ARG A 229 28.95 7.41 15.16
C ARG A 229 28.43 6.66 16.39
N GLU A 230 28.97 7.00 17.56
CA GLU A 230 28.46 6.53 18.86
C GLU A 230 27.10 7.15 19.23
N GLU A 231 26.81 8.37 18.78
CA GLU A 231 25.55 9.09 19.06
C GLU A 231 24.43 8.57 18.14
N GLY A 232 23.78 7.47 18.53
CA GLY A 232 22.67 6.85 17.78
C GLY A 232 22.24 5.50 18.35
N GLU A 233 21.21 4.88 17.77
CA GLU A 233 20.68 3.57 18.21
C GLU A 233 21.52 2.36 17.71
N GLY A 234 22.60 2.58 16.97
CA GLY A 234 23.54 1.53 16.56
C GLY A 234 23.11 0.76 15.32
N LEU A 235 23.58 -0.48 15.20
CA LEU A 235 23.29 -1.40 14.09
C LEU A 235 22.45 -2.57 14.60
N SER A 236 21.29 -2.79 13.98
CA SER A 236 20.45 -3.96 14.22
C SER A 236 20.26 -4.74 12.91
N LEU A 237 20.52 -6.05 12.95
CA LEU A 237 20.42 -6.92 11.80
C LEU A 237 19.72 -8.22 12.18
N VAL A 238 18.59 -8.50 11.52
CA VAL A 238 17.73 -9.65 11.78
C VAL A 238 17.45 -10.43 10.49
N ASP A 239 17.49 -11.76 10.53
CA ASP A 239 17.11 -12.63 9.41
C ASP A 239 17.91 -12.34 8.11
N VAL A 240 19.19 -12.73 8.12
CA VAL A 240 20.13 -12.47 7.01
C VAL A 240 20.71 -13.77 6.47
N SER A 241 20.62 -13.96 5.17
CA SER A 241 21.15 -15.12 4.46
C SER A 241 22.16 -14.68 3.41
N VAL A 242 23.39 -15.20 3.49
CA VAL A 242 24.46 -14.97 2.51
C VAL A 242 24.97 -16.32 2.03
N SER A 243 25.01 -16.54 0.71
CA SER A 243 25.51 -17.79 0.14
C SER A 243 26.36 -17.60 -1.11
N ASP A 244 27.25 -18.56 -1.38
CA ASP A 244 28.05 -18.60 -2.60
C ASP A 244 28.89 -17.34 -2.84
N VAL A 245 29.80 -17.04 -1.90
CA VAL A 245 30.74 -15.93 -2.04
C VAL A 245 32.10 -16.49 -2.44
N ALA A 246 32.64 -16.04 -3.58
CA ALA A 246 33.83 -16.64 -4.18
C ALA A 246 34.85 -15.58 -4.63
N ALA A 247 36.04 -15.56 -4.03
CA ALA A 247 37.16 -14.77 -4.53
C ALA A 247 38.09 -15.62 -5.41
N SER A 248 38.39 -15.11 -6.60
CA SER A 248 39.31 -15.73 -7.57
C SER A 248 40.78 -15.33 -7.37
N GLY A 249 41.02 -14.20 -6.68
CA GLY A 249 42.35 -13.65 -6.44
C GLY A 249 42.96 -14.06 -5.09
N ALA A 250 44.21 -13.63 -4.85
CA ALA A 250 44.84 -13.68 -3.53
C ALA A 250 44.38 -12.51 -2.66
N GLN A 251 43.06 -12.39 -2.48
CA GLN A 251 42.37 -11.35 -1.72
C GLN A 251 41.27 -11.98 -0.86
N TRP A 252 40.61 -11.17 -0.03
CA TRP A 252 39.58 -11.65 0.88
C TRP A 252 38.26 -11.95 0.18
N SER A 253 37.70 -13.11 0.53
CA SER A 253 36.31 -13.48 0.31
C SER A 253 35.61 -13.49 1.66
N VAL A 254 34.61 -12.63 1.82
CA VAL A 254 33.91 -12.43 3.10
C VAL A 254 32.41 -12.60 2.92
N GLY A 255 31.77 -13.44 3.74
CA GLY A 255 30.32 -13.59 3.70
C GLY A 255 29.60 -12.34 4.22
N LEU A 256 29.75 -12.07 5.52
CA LEU A 256 29.07 -10.98 6.21
C LEU A 256 30.05 -10.10 6.99
N VAL A 257 29.98 -8.79 6.81
CA VAL A 257 30.71 -7.79 7.61
C VAL A 257 29.71 -6.83 8.24
N VAL A 258 29.67 -6.79 9.57
CA VAL A 258 28.84 -5.86 10.32
C VAL A 258 29.71 -5.14 11.33
N ALA A 259 29.75 -3.81 11.24
CA ALA A 259 30.62 -2.99 12.07
C ALA A 259 29.87 -1.75 12.57
N SER A 260 30.00 -1.42 13.85
CA SER A 260 29.37 -0.24 14.45
C SER A 260 30.33 0.36 15.47
N ALA A 261 30.56 1.67 15.41
CA ALA A 261 31.21 2.38 16.51
C ALA A 261 30.31 2.44 17.77
N GLY A 262 28.99 2.31 17.59
CA GLY A 262 28.00 2.24 18.67
C GLY A 262 27.70 0.81 19.12
N ALA A 263 26.43 0.59 19.53
CA ALA A 263 25.93 -0.75 19.84
C ALA A 263 25.74 -1.60 18.56
N LEU A 264 25.89 -2.91 18.69
CA LEU A 264 25.72 -3.88 17.61
C LEU A 264 24.84 -5.05 18.07
N GLN A 265 23.75 -5.30 17.33
CA GLN A 265 22.89 -6.47 17.50
C GLN A 265 22.73 -7.22 16.18
N VAL A 266 23.06 -8.51 16.20
CA VAL A 266 22.97 -9.41 15.05
C VAL A 266 22.24 -10.66 15.49
N ARG A 267 21.06 -10.94 14.92
CA ARG A 267 20.21 -12.08 15.32
C ARG A 267 19.67 -12.82 14.11
N GLY A 268 19.79 -14.14 14.05
CA GLY A 268 19.23 -14.91 12.93
C GLY A 268 20.00 -14.66 11.63
N PHE A 269 21.21 -15.21 11.51
CA PHE A 269 22.01 -15.08 10.28
C PHE A 269 22.53 -16.42 9.79
N THR A 270 22.63 -16.60 8.48
CA THR A 270 23.19 -17.78 7.82
C THR A 270 24.21 -17.34 6.79
N VAL A 271 25.44 -17.87 6.87
CA VAL A 271 26.48 -17.70 5.86
C VAL A 271 26.92 -19.07 5.36
N GLN A 272 26.81 -19.33 4.07
CA GLN A 272 27.12 -20.64 3.49
C GLN A 272 28.03 -20.53 2.26
N ARG A 273 28.99 -21.46 2.12
CA ARG A 273 29.85 -21.61 0.93
C ARG A 273 30.64 -20.34 0.60
N VAL A 274 31.63 -20.03 1.44
CA VAL A 274 32.61 -18.96 1.21
C VAL A 274 33.93 -19.58 0.73
N THR A 275 34.38 -19.21 -0.47
CA THR A 275 35.53 -19.84 -1.14
C THR A 275 36.54 -18.82 -1.70
N GLY A 276 37.83 -19.19 -1.74
CA GLY A 276 38.90 -18.29 -2.19
C GLY A 276 40.22 -18.50 -1.46
N ALA A 277 41.13 -17.53 -1.56
CA ALA A 277 42.47 -17.60 -0.97
C ALA A 277 42.51 -17.20 0.52
N PHE A 278 41.83 -16.11 0.87
CA PHE A 278 41.70 -15.62 2.25
C PHE A 278 40.22 -15.51 2.61
N LEU A 279 39.79 -16.24 3.62
CA LEU A 279 38.37 -16.52 3.83
C LEU A 279 37.88 -16.05 5.19
N MET A 280 36.69 -15.48 5.19
CA MET A 280 35.99 -15.10 6.40
C MET A 280 34.49 -15.33 6.22
N GLY A 281 33.87 -16.18 7.04
CA GLY A 281 32.42 -16.36 7.01
C GLY A 281 31.73 -15.08 7.45
N ALA A 282 31.96 -14.66 8.69
CA ALA A 282 31.40 -13.43 9.23
C ALA A 282 32.37 -12.65 10.13
N LEU A 283 32.23 -11.33 10.13
CA LEU A 283 32.90 -10.40 11.02
C LEU A 283 31.86 -9.48 11.67
N ALA A 284 31.82 -9.51 13.00
CA ALA A 284 31.07 -8.56 13.83
C ALA A 284 32.05 -7.68 14.61
N LEU A 285 31.92 -6.37 14.47
CA LEU A 285 32.74 -5.39 15.19
C LEU A 285 31.84 -4.35 15.88
N GLY A 286 31.96 -4.23 17.20
CA GLY A 286 31.16 -3.30 17.99
C GLY A 286 32.04 -2.40 18.87
N GLY A 287 31.80 -1.09 18.86
CA GLY A 287 32.52 -0.15 19.74
C GLY A 287 31.97 -0.11 21.17
N ARG A 288 30.68 -0.45 21.36
CA ARG A 288 30.01 -0.51 22.67
C ARG A 288 29.55 -1.93 23.02
N SER A 289 28.29 -2.12 23.41
CA SER A 289 27.68 -3.45 23.60
C SER A 289 27.53 -4.18 22.29
N MET A 290 27.73 -5.49 22.35
CA MET A 290 27.65 -6.35 21.18
C MET A 290 26.93 -7.65 21.54
N GLU A 291 25.88 -7.97 20.78
CA GLU A 291 25.16 -9.23 20.87
C GLU A 291 25.10 -9.89 19.49
N VAL A 292 25.69 -11.07 19.38
CA VAL A 292 25.62 -11.92 18.17
C VAL A 292 24.91 -13.21 18.56
N ALA A 293 23.72 -13.44 18.01
CA ALA A 293 22.88 -14.56 18.42
C ALA A 293 22.23 -15.31 17.26
N MET A 294 21.88 -16.58 17.48
CA MET A 294 21.09 -17.39 16.55
C MET A 294 21.69 -17.42 15.13
N GLY A 295 22.95 -17.82 15.02
CA GLY A 295 23.74 -17.71 13.79
C GLY A 295 24.25 -19.04 13.26
N GLN A 296 24.40 -19.16 11.95
CA GLN A 296 25.03 -20.32 11.29
C GLN A 296 26.07 -19.86 10.26
N VAL A 297 27.28 -20.42 10.34
CA VAL A 297 28.35 -20.24 9.35
C VAL A 297 28.85 -21.61 8.91
N GLU A 298 28.68 -21.94 7.63
CA GLU A 298 29.02 -23.26 7.08
C GLU A 298 29.84 -23.14 5.78
N ASP A 299 30.74 -24.11 5.57
CA ASP A 299 31.51 -24.28 4.33
C ASP A 299 32.39 -23.06 3.98
N VAL A 300 33.20 -22.61 4.95
CA VAL A 300 34.26 -21.62 4.72
C VAL A 300 35.54 -22.38 4.31
N THR A 301 35.74 -22.56 3.00
CA THR A 301 36.74 -23.53 2.50
C THR A 301 37.61 -23.01 1.37
N GLY A 302 38.93 -23.24 1.46
CA GLY A 302 39.88 -22.94 0.40
C GLY A 302 41.20 -22.35 0.91
N GLY A 303 42.05 -21.95 -0.03
CA GLY A 303 43.13 -21.01 0.23
C GLY A 303 44.12 -21.37 1.35
N THR A 304 44.62 -20.31 2.00
CA THR A 304 45.65 -20.37 3.04
C THR A 304 45.23 -19.80 4.39
N ARG A 305 44.08 -19.11 4.46
CA ARG A 305 43.52 -18.53 5.67
C ARG A 305 42.01 -18.71 5.67
N ALA A 306 41.44 -19.07 6.81
CA ALA A 306 39.99 -19.23 6.92
C ALA A 306 39.49 -18.97 8.34
N THR A 307 38.62 -17.99 8.50
CA THR A 307 37.90 -17.74 9.75
C THR A 307 36.41 -18.01 9.55
N GLY A 308 35.78 -18.78 10.44
CA GLY A 308 34.33 -18.95 10.45
C GLY A 308 33.63 -17.66 10.87
N LEU A 309 33.67 -17.34 12.17
CA LEU A 309 33.12 -16.12 12.74
C LEU A 309 34.16 -15.41 13.60
N ARG A 310 34.29 -14.09 13.41
CA ARG A 310 35.12 -13.22 14.24
C ARG A 310 34.27 -12.13 14.88
N VAL A 311 34.34 -11.99 16.19
CA VAL A 311 33.56 -11.06 17.01
C VAL A 311 34.55 -10.18 17.79
N LEU A 312 34.66 -8.91 17.42
CA LEU A 312 35.67 -7.99 17.95
C LEU A 312 34.99 -6.78 18.63
N GLY A 313 35.10 -6.71 19.95
CA GLY A 313 34.60 -5.62 20.77
C GLY A 313 35.67 -4.57 21.04
N GLY A 314 35.31 -3.30 20.94
CA GLY A 314 36.16 -2.17 21.29
C GLY A 314 36.42 -2.04 22.80
N PRO A 315 37.23 -1.04 23.20
CA PRO A 315 37.56 -0.77 24.60
C PRO A 315 36.37 -0.11 25.34
N SER A 316 35.33 -0.88 25.62
CA SER A 316 34.11 -0.44 26.32
C SER A 316 33.88 -1.21 27.62
N LEU A 317 33.27 -0.64 28.66
CA LEU A 317 32.88 -1.42 29.85
C LEU A 317 31.61 -2.26 29.62
N GLU A 318 30.96 -2.15 28.46
CA GLU A 318 29.75 -2.91 28.12
C GLU A 318 30.06 -4.40 27.82
N PRO A 319 29.06 -5.29 27.97
CA PRO A 319 29.24 -6.73 27.74
C PRO A 319 29.31 -7.08 26.25
N VAL A 320 29.97 -8.21 25.96
CA VAL A 320 30.07 -8.82 24.63
C VAL A 320 29.52 -10.25 24.70
N GLY A 321 28.45 -10.52 23.96
CA GLY A 321 27.77 -11.82 23.97
C GLY A 321 27.74 -12.49 22.60
N VAL A 322 28.07 -13.78 22.57
CA VAL A 322 27.89 -14.70 21.43
C VAL A 322 27.06 -15.88 21.91
N ARG A 323 25.86 -16.07 21.33
CA ARG A 323 24.87 -17.05 21.81
C ARG A 323 24.23 -17.84 20.68
N ASP A 324 24.03 -19.14 20.84
CA ASP A 324 23.34 -19.96 19.82
C ASP A 324 23.95 -19.83 18.42
N VAL A 325 25.29 -19.85 18.34
CA VAL A 325 25.99 -19.77 17.06
C VAL A 325 26.62 -21.11 16.70
N GLU A 326 26.33 -21.57 15.48
CA GLU A 326 26.97 -22.72 14.87
C GLU A 326 28.01 -22.27 13.85
N VAL A 327 29.23 -22.81 13.94
CA VAL A 327 30.28 -22.66 12.94
C VAL A 327 30.75 -24.06 12.54
N SER A 328 30.60 -24.40 11.26
CA SER A 328 30.95 -25.71 10.76
C SER A 328 31.80 -25.67 9.48
N ARG A 329 32.65 -26.68 9.32
CA ARG A 329 33.39 -26.96 8.07
C ARG A 329 34.30 -25.81 7.61
N VAL A 330 35.12 -25.30 8.52
CA VAL A 330 36.13 -24.26 8.23
C VAL A 330 37.47 -24.89 7.87
N ALA A 331 37.97 -24.64 6.66
CA ALA A 331 39.20 -25.27 6.18
C ALA A 331 40.09 -24.38 5.31
N ALA A 332 41.38 -24.36 5.65
CA ALA A 332 42.47 -23.82 4.82
C ALA A 332 43.81 -24.53 5.10
N ALA A 333 44.77 -24.38 4.18
CA ALA A 333 46.12 -24.94 4.28
C ALA A 333 47.20 -23.87 4.02
N PRO A 334 48.24 -23.71 4.86
CA PRO A 334 48.65 -24.63 5.92
C PRO A 334 47.86 -24.46 7.21
N VAL A 335 47.78 -25.56 7.97
CA VAL A 335 47.22 -25.58 9.31
C VAL A 335 48.12 -24.77 10.27
N PRO A 336 47.56 -23.90 11.12
CA PRO A 336 48.35 -23.08 12.03
C PRO A 336 49.08 -23.93 13.08
N VAL A 337 50.35 -23.58 13.32
CA VAL A 337 51.21 -24.25 14.31
C VAL A 337 50.87 -23.81 15.74
N SER A 338 50.33 -22.59 15.90
CA SER A 338 49.91 -22.02 17.18
C SER A 338 48.39 -21.95 17.29
N ALA A 339 47.86 -22.21 18.49
CA ALA A 339 46.47 -21.98 18.81
C ALA A 339 46.17 -20.50 19.16
N GLN A 340 47.20 -19.69 19.43
CA GLN A 340 47.05 -18.29 19.80
C GLN A 340 46.52 -17.45 18.63
N PRO A 341 45.67 -16.45 18.90
CA PRO A 341 45.24 -15.48 17.91
C PRO A 341 46.43 -14.66 17.40
N ALA A 342 46.36 -14.23 16.14
CA ALA A 342 47.40 -13.39 15.55
C ALA A 342 47.28 -11.95 16.09
N ALA A 343 48.36 -11.42 16.67
CA ALA A 343 48.39 -10.11 17.32
C ALA A 343 47.99 -8.95 16.40
N ALA A 344 48.18 -9.09 15.08
CA ALA A 344 47.79 -8.08 14.10
C ALA A 344 46.29 -7.77 14.09
N TRP A 345 45.43 -8.67 14.58
CA TRP A 345 43.99 -8.42 14.69
C TRP A 345 43.64 -7.41 15.77
N SER A 346 44.40 -7.35 16.87
CA SER A 346 44.20 -6.37 17.93
C SER A 346 44.60 -4.96 17.48
N ASP A 347 45.71 -4.86 16.74
CA ASP A 347 46.13 -3.60 16.11
C ASP A 347 45.11 -3.14 15.05
N TRP A 348 44.60 -4.10 14.25
CA TRP A 348 43.58 -3.83 13.23
C TRP A 348 42.25 -3.37 13.83
N LEU A 349 41.79 -3.98 14.94
CA LEU A 349 40.58 -3.58 15.65
C LEU A 349 40.63 -2.11 16.07
N THR A 350 41.74 -1.69 16.67
CA THR A 350 41.95 -0.29 17.09
C THR A 350 41.87 0.64 15.89
N ALA A 351 42.60 0.33 14.80
CA ALA A 351 42.57 1.12 13.58
C ALA A 351 41.18 1.17 12.91
N ALA A 352 40.41 0.06 12.99
CA ALA A 352 39.07 -0.03 12.43
C ALA A 352 38.07 0.86 13.18
N LEU A 353 38.09 0.84 14.52
CA LEU A 353 37.24 1.70 15.35
C LEU A 353 37.59 3.18 15.19
N ASP A 354 38.88 3.52 15.11
CA ASP A 354 39.33 4.88 14.84
C ASP A 354 38.84 5.36 13.45
N SER A 355 38.90 4.50 12.43
CA SER A 355 38.41 4.80 11.07
C SER A 355 36.89 5.07 11.06
N LEU A 356 36.11 4.23 11.74
CA LEU A 356 34.66 4.41 11.86
C LEU A 356 34.33 5.70 12.61
N SER A 357 34.98 5.94 13.74
CA SER A 357 34.70 7.10 14.62
C SER A 357 35.15 8.44 14.02
N ALA A 358 36.20 8.45 13.20
CA ALA A 358 36.71 9.66 12.54
C ALA A 358 35.85 10.09 11.34
N SER A 359 35.00 9.21 10.83
CA SER A 359 34.22 9.44 9.61
C SER A 359 32.97 10.29 9.89
N VAL A 360 32.89 11.47 9.25
CA VAL A 360 31.77 12.41 9.41
C VAL A 360 30.84 12.45 8.19
N VAL A 361 31.40 12.28 6.99
CA VAL A 361 30.69 12.27 5.68
C VAL A 361 31.48 11.41 4.68
N GLY A 362 30.82 10.63 3.83
CA GLY A 362 31.44 9.82 2.76
C GLY A 362 31.32 8.29 2.92
N PRO A 363 31.87 7.51 1.97
CA PRO A 363 31.86 6.05 2.07
C PRO A 363 32.70 5.59 3.27
N LEU A 364 32.11 4.78 4.14
CA LEU A 364 32.82 4.20 5.27
C LEU A 364 33.74 3.08 4.80
N THR A 365 34.98 3.11 5.26
CA THR A 365 35.97 2.08 4.93
C THR A 365 36.59 1.51 6.19
N LEU A 366 36.87 0.21 6.13
CA LEU A 366 37.67 -0.48 7.13
C LEU A 366 39.12 -0.57 6.63
N PRO A 367 40.11 -0.61 7.54
CA PRO A 367 41.49 -0.88 7.16
C PRO A 367 41.61 -2.27 6.51
N GLU A 368 42.62 -2.46 5.66
CA GLU A 368 42.89 -3.76 5.07
C GLU A 368 43.05 -4.84 6.14
N PHE A 369 42.41 -5.99 5.95
CA PHE A 369 42.49 -7.09 6.90
C PHE A 369 43.92 -7.60 7.06
N PRO A 370 44.32 -8.05 8.26
CA PRO A 370 45.66 -8.54 8.54
C PRO A 370 46.12 -9.65 7.60
N SER A 371 47.43 -9.68 7.31
CA SER A 371 48.05 -10.68 6.42
C SER A 371 48.62 -11.90 7.15
N ASP A 372 48.40 -12.03 8.46
CA ASP A 372 48.84 -13.21 9.22
C ASP A 372 47.94 -14.40 8.92
N ALA A 373 48.52 -15.59 8.77
CA ALA A 373 47.77 -16.79 8.45
C ALA A 373 47.20 -17.44 9.72
N ASP A 374 45.88 -17.35 9.92
CA ASP A 374 45.14 -18.12 10.90
C ASP A 374 43.99 -18.92 10.27
N VAL A 375 43.67 -20.03 10.92
CA VAL A 375 42.51 -20.87 10.60
C VAL A 375 41.72 -21.07 11.88
N VAL A 376 40.55 -20.46 11.97
CA VAL A 376 39.79 -20.32 13.22
C VAL A 376 38.31 -20.58 12.99
N GLY A 377 37.67 -21.35 13.87
CA GLY A 377 36.21 -21.48 13.89
C GLY A 377 35.56 -20.21 14.39
N LEU A 378 35.62 -20.01 15.71
CA LEU A 378 35.08 -18.84 16.39
C LEU A 378 36.20 -18.07 17.10
N HIS A 379 36.30 -16.77 16.82
CA HIS A 379 37.18 -15.86 17.54
C HIS A 379 36.38 -14.75 18.22
N VAL A 380 36.58 -14.55 19.52
CA VAL A 380 35.96 -13.47 20.30
C VAL A 380 37.04 -12.67 21.03
N ALA A 381 37.18 -11.39 20.73
CA ALA A 381 38.14 -10.51 21.38
C ALA A 381 37.48 -9.21 21.84
N ALA A 382 37.75 -8.76 23.07
CA ALA A 382 37.28 -7.45 23.54
C ALA A 382 38.26 -6.79 24.51
N PRO A 383 39.49 -6.47 24.08
CA PRO A 383 40.52 -5.91 24.96
C PRO A 383 40.18 -4.46 25.38
N LEU A 384 40.36 -4.13 26.65
CA LEU A 384 40.11 -2.79 27.23
C LEU A 384 41.25 -1.77 26.99
N GLY A 385 42.04 -1.93 25.93
CA GLY A 385 43.36 -1.30 25.74
C GLY A 385 43.52 0.14 26.28
N GLY A 386 44.60 0.39 27.04
CA GLY A 386 45.03 1.75 27.43
C GLY A 386 44.18 2.47 28.48
N LEU A 387 43.00 1.96 28.84
CA LEU A 387 42.28 2.39 30.04
C LEU A 387 43.08 1.86 31.24
N GLU A 388 43.92 2.72 31.85
CA GLU A 388 44.46 2.46 33.20
C GLU A 388 43.29 1.99 34.08
N PRO A 389 43.46 1.04 35.01
CA PRO A 389 42.35 0.45 35.72
C PRO A 389 41.64 1.53 36.54
N VAL A 390 40.61 2.16 35.95
CA VAL A 390 39.87 3.23 36.58
C VAL A 390 38.95 2.53 37.58
N LEU A 391 39.48 2.36 38.79
CA LEU A 391 38.75 1.99 39.99
C LEU A 391 37.50 2.87 40.21
N ASP A 392 37.38 3.98 39.48
CA ASP A 392 36.29 4.96 39.56
C ASP A 392 35.19 4.83 38.46
N GLU A 393 35.37 4.06 37.36
CA GLU A 393 34.41 4.03 36.22
C GLU A 393 33.51 2.79 36.13
N GLY A 394 33.80 1.72 36.89
CA GLY A 394 32.93 0.53 37.01
C GLY A 394 33.64 -0.79 36.70
N THR A 395 32.95 -1.91 36.96
CA THR A 395 33.45 -3.26 36.65
C THR A 395 33.25 -3.53 35.16
N PRO A 396 34.29 -3.97 34.42
CA PRO A 396 34.12 -4.33 33.01
C PRO A 396 33.08 -5.43 32.81
N GLY A 397 32.22 -5.25 31.81
CA GLY A 397 31.26 -6.25 31.37
C GLY A 397 31.94 -7.55 30.92
N GLU A 398 31.24 -8.65 31.10
CA GLU A 398 31.72 -9.99 30.75
C GLU A 398 31.77 -10.23 29.23
N ILE A 399 32.64 -11.15 28.83
CA ILE A 399 32.57 -11.81 27.53
C ILE A 399 31.83 -13.13 27.72
N ALA A 400 30.68 -13.31 27.08
CA ALA A 400 29.88 -14.54 27.16
C ALA A 400 29.88 -15.27 25.82
N VAL A 401 30.34 -16.53 25.81
CA VAL A 401 30.22 -17.48 24.69
C VAL A 401 29.38 -18.65 25.17
N GLU A 402 28.09 -18.64 24.79
CA GLU A 402 27.10 -19.58 25.33
C GLU A 402 26.39 -20.34 24.21
N ASP A 403 26.07 -21.61 24.45
CA ASP A 403 25.24 -22.41 23.53
C ASP A 403 25.79 -22.48 22.09
N CYS A 404 27.12 -22.39 21.93
CA CYS A 404 27.78 -22.37 20.63
C CYS A 404 28.25 -23.76 20.19
N SER A 405 28.27 -23.99 18.88
CA SER A 405 28.55 -25.29 18.26
C SER A 405 29.65 -25.16 17.20
N LEU A 406 30.79 -25.84 17.38
CA LEU A 406 31.99 -25.67 16.56
C LEU A 406 32.44 -27.01 15.96
N PHE A 407 32.20 -27.23 14.66
CA PHE A 407 32.32 -28.57 14.07
C PHE A 407 33.26 -28.61 12.86
N VAL A 408 34.23 -29.52 12.89
CA VAL A 408 35.14 -29.81 11.76
C VAL A 408 35.93 -28.56 11.29
N ILE A 409 36.98 -28.23 12.02
CA ILE A 409 37.80 -27.03 11.79
C ILE A 409 39.26 -27.45 11.61
N THR A 410 39.89 -27.13 10.47
CA THR A 410 41.27 -27.60 10.22
C THR A 410 42.34 -26.88 11.05
N GLY A 411 42.00 -25.81 11.75
CA GLY A 411 42.89 -25.08 12.65
C GLY A 411 42.42 -25.11 14.10
N THR A 412 42.16 -23.92 14.65
CA THR A 412 41.76 -23.71 16.05
C THR A 412 40.24 -23.56 16.15
N ALA A 413 39.59 -24.34 17.02
CA ALA A 413 38.13 -24.29 17.15
C ALA A 413 37.65 -22.97 17.76
N LEU A 414 38.16 -22.63 18.96
CA LEU A 414 37.76 -21.43 19.69
C LEU A 414 38.98 -20.58 20.09
N GLN A 415 38.91 -19.28 19.85
CA GLN A 415 39.87 -18.29 20.36
C GLN A 415 39.11 -17.22 21.17
N VAL A 416 39.58 -16.93 22.39
CA VAL A 416 39.00 -15.87 23.23
C VAL A 416 40.09 -14.98 23.84
N GLU A 417 40.03 -13.69 23.57
CA GLU A 417 40.92 -12.62 24.09
C GLU A 417 40.13 -11.65 24.98
N GLY A 418 40.12 -11.92 26.29
CA GLY A 418 39.41 -11.12 27.28
C GLY A 418 40.22 -10.06 28.00
N GLY A 419 41.56 -10.16 28.02
CA GLY A 419 42.41 -9.24 28.76
C GLY A 419 42.04 -9.20 30.25
N LEU A 420 41.68 -8.02 30.77
CA LEU A 420 41.28 -7.80 32.17
C LEU A 420 39.81 -8.15 32.48
N ARG A 421 39.04 -8.64 31.49
CA ARG A 421 37.62 -8.98 31.69
C ARG A 421 37.44 -10.35 32.32
N THR A 422 36.23 -10.56 32.83
CA THR A 422 35.72 -11.91 33.08
C THR A 422 35.22 -12.50 31.76
N ALA A 423 35.56 -13.76 31.47
CA ALA A 423 35.04 -14.51 30.34
C ALA A 423 34.28 -15.75 30.83
N LEU A 424 33.06 -15.93 30.30
CA LEU A 424 32.19 -17.07 30.52
C LEU A 424 32.08 -17.87 29.22
N ILE A 425 32.52 -19.13 29.26
CA ILE A 425 32.30 -20.08 28.17
C ILE A 425 31.45 -21.21 28.71
N ARG A 426 30.23 -21.33 28.19
CA ARG A 426 29.21 -22.18 28.81
C ARG A 426 28.34 -22.92 27.80
N ARG A 427 28.05 -24.20 28.03
CA ARG A 427 27.19 -25.03 27.14
C ARG A 427 27.63 -25.02 25.68
N THR A 428 28.92 -24.80 25.44
CA THR A 428 29.52 -24.80 24.12
C THR A 428 29.98 -26.22 23.80
N GLU A 429 29.95 -26.60 22.54
CA GLU A 429 30.50 -27.86 22.06
C GLU A 429 31.44 -27.64 20.89
N ALA A 430 32.54 -28.38 20.90
CA ALA A 430 33.52 -28.36 19.84
C ALA A 430 33.92 -29.80 19.52
N TRP A 431 33.86 -30.19 18.24
CA TRP A 431 34.40 -31.47 17.84
C TRP A 431 35.09 -31.50 16.49
N THR A 432 36.22 -32.21 16.46
CA THR A 432 37.12 -32.34 15.31
C THR A 432 37.84 -31.04 14.95
N SER A 433 38.98 -30.81 15.59
CA SER A 433 39.92 -29.76 15.15
C SER A 433 41.37 -30.12 15.43
N VAL A 434 42.31 -29.32 14.89
CA VAL A 434 43.72 -29.47 15.23
C VAL A 434 43.97 -28.95 16.65
N HIS A 435 43.56 -27.72 16.93
CA HIS A 435 43.61 -27.16 18.27
C HIS A 435 42.19 -26.97 18.81
N ALA A 436 41.93 -27.49 20.01
CA ALA A 436 40.66 -27.27 20.72
C ALA A 436 40.38 -25.79 20.99
N GLY A 437 41.44 -24.99 21.22
CA GLY A 437 41.29 -23.55 21.41
C GLY A 437 42.38 -22.90 22.23
N TRP A 438 42.36 -21.57 22.25
CA TRP A 438 43.15 -20.73 23.15
C TRP A 438 42.24 -19.69 23.81
N VAL A 439 42.29 -19.60 25.13
CA VAL A 439 41.35 -18.77 25.90
C VAL A 439 42.11 -18.03 26.99
N GLN A 440 41.98 -16.70 27.05
CA GLN A 440 42.64 -15.86 28.04
C GLN A 440 41.67 -14.79 28.56
N ALA A 441 41.61 -14.65 29.88
CA ALA A 441 40.86 -13.62 30.61
C ALA A 441 41.39 -13.52 32.06
N GLU A 442 41.12 -12.42 32.77
CA GLU A 442 41.50 -12.25 34.18
C GLU A 442 40.80 -13.30 35.06
N GLN A 443 39.51 -13.51 34.81
CA GLN A 443 38.72 -14.56 35.42
C GLN A 443 38.02 -15.35 34.32
N LEU A 444 38.32 -16.65 34.23
CA LEU A 444 37.75 -17.55 33.24
C LEU A 444 36.84 -18.57 33.91
N LEU A 445 35.56 -18.56 33.52
CA LEU A 445 34.58 -19.56 33.91
C LEU A 445 34.26 -20.47 32.72
N LEU A 446 34.70 -21.72 32.81
CA LEU A 446 34.39 -22.78 31.86
C LEU A 446 33.33 -23.68 32.46
N ALA A 447 32.21 -23.89 31.79
CA ALA A 447 31.14 -24.71 32.33
C ALA A 447 30.41 -25.51 31.26
N GLN A 448 30.05 -26.77 31.56
CA GLN A 448 29.14 -27.53 30.70
C GLN A 448 29.67 -27.69 29.26
N LEU A 449 31.00 -27.89 29.14
CA LEU A 449 31.69 -27.95 27.85
C LEU A 449 31.75 -29.38 27.30
N THR A 450 31.54 -29.56 26.00
CA THR A 450 31.72 -30.85 25.28
C THR A 450 32.81 -30.77 24.22
N TRP A 451 34.02 -31.24 24.56
CA TRP A 451 35.19 -31.20 23.68
C TRP A 451 35.54 -32.61 23.22
N HIS A 452 35.46 -32.85 21.92
CA HIS A 452 35.62 -34.18 21.36
C HIS A 452 36.55 -34.19 20.15
N ARG A 453 37.54 -35.09 20.15
CA ARG A 453 38.39 -35.38 18.97
C ARG A 453 39.23 -34.18 18.53
N HIS A 454 40.29 -33.87 19.29
CA HIS A 454 41.23 -32.78 18.98
C HIS A 454 42.69 -33.25 19.00
N ALA A 455 43.54 -32.72 18.10
CA ALA A 455 44.96 -33.10 18.06
C ALA A 455 45.76 -32.43 19.19
N HIS A 456 45.28 -31.31 19.69
CA HIS A 456 45.79 -30.61 20.86
C HIS A 456 44.61 -30.07 21.70
N GLY A 457 44.71 -30.20 23.03
CA GLY A 457 43.71 -29.70 23.98
C GLY A 457 43.66 -28.18 24.09
N LEU A 458 42.81 -27.67 24.98
CA LEU A 458 42.63 -26.23 25.22
C LEU A 458 43.88 -25.62 25.87
N ARG A 459 44.33 -24.47 25.38
CA ARG A 459 45.38 -23.68 26.05
C ARG A 459 44.74 -22.53 26.82
N LEU A 460 44.97 -22.48 28.12
CA LEU A 460 44.37 -21.48 29.01
C LEU A 460 45.44 -20.47 29.43
N GLY A 461 45.25 -19.23 29.01
CA GLY A 461 46.16 -18.10 29.28
C GLY A 461 46.23 -17.72 30.76
N PRO A 462 47.08 -16.73 31.11
CA PRO A 462 47.23 -16.25 32.48
C PRO A 462 45.89 -15.72 33.02
N GLY A 463 45.62 -15.98 34.31
CA GLY A 463 44.38 -15.62 34.98
C GLY A 463 43.88 -16.70 35.96
N GLU A 464 42.80 -16.38 36.68
CA GLU A 464 42.09 -17.33 37.55
C GLU A 464 41.11 -18.17 36.72
N ILE A 465 41.28 -19.49 36.74
CA ILE A 465 40.46 -20.42 35.96
C ILE A 465 39.57 -21.23 36.90
N ARG A 466 38.28 -21.25 36.61
CA ARG A 466 37.30 -22.13 37.25
C ARG A 466 36.59 -22.94 36.18
N ALA A 467 36.70 -24.25 36.26
CA ALA A 467 36.10 -25.16 35.29
C ALA A 467 35.14 -26.12 35.98
N TYR A 468 33.91 -26.23 35.47
CA TYR A 468 32.83 -27.04 36.04
C TYR A 468 32.25 -27.97 34.97
N ASP A 469 31.83 -29.17 35.38
CA ASP A 469 30.88 -30.00 34.62
C ASP A 469 31.22 -30.15 33.13
N SER A 470 32.47 -30.43 32.80
CA SER A 470 32.95 -30.41 31.41
C SER A 470 33.55 -31.76 31.01
N LEU A 471 33.36 -32.14 29.75
CA LEU A 471 33.72 -33.44 29.19
C LEU A 471 34.72 -33.30 28.03
N PHE A 472 35.86 -33.97 28.16
CA PHE A 472 36.96 -33.97 27.20
C PHE A 472 37.29 -35.39 26.73
N THR A 473 37.08 -35.70 25.45
CA THR A 473 37.19 -37.07 24.94
C THR A 473 37.96 -37.11 23.63
N ALA A 474 38.69 -38.19 23.37
CA ALA A 474 39.48 -38.33 22.14
C ALA A 474 40.47 -37.17 21.87
N ILE A 475 41.03 -36.55 22.91
CA ILE A 475 42.06 -35.51 22.78
C ILE A 475 43.44 -36.15 22.81
N VAL A 476 44.29 -35.81 21.85
CA VAL A 476 45.69 -36.27 21.84
C VAL A 476 46.48 -35.46 22.88
N GLY A 477 46.93 -36.12 23.95
CA GLY A 477 47.70 -35.49 25.02
C GLY A 477 46.82 -34.98 26.17
N ALA A 478 47.13 -33.80 26.69
CA ALA A 478 46.41 -33.21 27.83
C ALA A 478 45.10 -32.52 27.37
N PRO A 479 43.97 -32.66 28.11
CA PRO A 479 42.73 -31.99 27.75
C PRO A 479 42.79 -30.46 27.79
N PHE A 480 43.48 -29.90 28.79
CA PHE A 480 43.93 -28.52 28.77
C PHE A 480 45.39 -28.39 29.20
N VAL A 481 46.03 -27.31 28.76
CA VAL A 481 47.37 -26.88 29.10
C VAL A 481 47.27 -25.48 29.72
N LEU A 482 47.75 -25.35 30.96
CA LEU A 482 47.82 -24.06 31.66
C LEU A 482 49.09 -23.33 31.24
N GLU A 483 48.97 -22.09 30.78
CA GLU A 483 50.11 -21.22 30.50
C GLU A 483 50.77 -20.73 31.80
N THR A 484 51.93 -20.09 31.68
CA THR A 484 52.59 -19.43 32.81
C THR A 484 51.64 -18.41 33.45
N ASP A 485 51.58 -18.39 34.78
CA ASP A 485 50.72 -17.52 35.59
C ASP A 485 49.20 -17.80 35.48
N ALA A 486 48.81 -18.95 34.92
CA ALA A 486 47.45 -19.47 34.99
C ALA A 486 47.24 -20.31 36.26
N GLU A 487 46.20 -20.02 37.04
CA GLU A 487 45.85 -20.76 38.26
C GLU A 487 44.46 -21.39 38.15
N LEU A 488 44.40 -22.72 38.21
CA LEU A 488 43.14 -23.47 38.28
C LEU A 488 42.63 -23.49 39.72
N SER A 489 41.75 -22.55 40.07
CA SER A 489 41.25 -22.37 41.44
C SER A 489 40.06 -23.27 41.79
N ALA A 490 39.29 -23.72 40.78
CA ALA A 490 38.19 -24.68 40.94
C ALA A 490 38.06 -25.61 39.74
N SER A 491 37.83 -26.90 40.01
CA SER A 491 37.72 -27.95 38.96
C SER A 491 36.74 -29.11 39.29
N PRO A 492 35.52 -28.85 39.83
CA PRO A 492 34.59 -29.94 40.10
C PRO A 492 34.03 -30.57 38.82
N ALA A 493 33.83 -31.89 38.84
CA ALA A 493 33.15 -32.63 37.77
C ALA A 493 33.74 -32.43 36.36
N LEU A 494 35.07 -32.34 36.27
CA LEU A 494 35.79 -32.40 35.00
C LEU A 494 36.08 -33.85 34.62
N PHE A 495 35.73 -34.24 33.40
CA PHE A 495 35.90 -35.61 32.91
C PHE A 495 36.78 -35.65 31.69
N ALA A 496 37.73 -36.58 31.68
CA ALA A 496 38.58 -36.80 30.53
C ALA A 496 38.94 -38.26 30.30
N GLN A 497 39.14 -38.64 29.03
CA GLN A 497 39.59 -39.98 28.65
C GLN A 497 41.12 -40.05 28.72
N GLY A 498 41.67 -40.93 29.58
CA GLY A 498 43.11 -41.17 29.68
C GLY A 498 43.91 -40.06 30.35
N ALA A 499 43.29 -39.25 31.22
CA ALA A 499 43.94 -38.13 31.91
C ALA A 499 43.86 -38.27 33.44
N GLY A 500 44.90 -37.79 34.14
CA GLY A 500 44.95 -37.79 35.60
C GLY A 500 44.26 -36.57 36.24
N LEU A 501 44.32 -36.48 37.57
CA LEU A 501 43.80 -35.34 38.33
C LEU A 501 44.30 -34.00 37.75
N PRO A 502 43.43 -32.96 37.65
CA PRO A 502 42.12 -32.82 38.28
C PRO A 502 40.96 -33.52 37.56
N PHE A 503 41.19 -34.18 36.42
CA PHE A 503 40.13 -34.87 35.69
C PHE A 503 39.75 -36.21 36.34
N LEU A 504 38.45 -36.49 36.31
CA LEU A 504 37.89 -37.79 36.62
C LEU A 504 37.89 -38.65 35.35
N GLU A 505 38.43 -39.86 35.44
CA GLU A 505 38.51 -40.78 34.31
C GLU A 505 37.11 -41.14 33.81
N VAL A 506 36.88 -41.03 32.50
CA VAL A 506 35.65 -41.47 31.83
C VAL A 506 35.92 -42.71 30.98
N GLY A 507 34.92 -43.59 30.86
CA GLY A 507 34.96 -44.76 29.97
C GLY A 507 35.14 -44.37 28.49
N PRO A 508 35.43 -45.33 27.60
CA PRO A 508 35.69 -45.04 26.19
C PRO A 508 34.45 -44.42 25.53
N LEU A 509 34.60 -43.21 24.99
CA LEU A 509 33.63 -42.48 24.16
C LEU A 509 32.17 -42.57 24.65
N PRO A 510 31.76 -41.79 25.66
CA PRO A 510 30.46 -41.92 26.34
C PRO A 510 29.25 -41.43 25.52
N TYR A 511 29.36 -41.33 24.19
CA TYR A 511 28.37 -40.73 23.29
C TYR A 511 27.58 -41.76 22.49
N ARG A 512 26.38 -41.41 22.04
CA ARG A 512 25.52 -42.27 21.20
C ARG A 512 26.20 -42.65 19.88
N THR A 513 26.74 -41.66 19.17
CA THR A 513 27.49 -41.87 17.93
C THR A 513 28.75 -40.99 17.96
N PRO A 514 29.85 -41.44 18.60
CA PRO A 514 31.04 -40.61 18.78
C PRO A 514 31.83 -40.39 17.47
N GLY A 515 31.56 -41.15 16.41
CA GLY A 515 32.41 -41.18 15.22
C GLY A 515 33.77 -41.84 15.48
N THR A 516 34.67 -41.74 14.50
CA THR A 516 36.04 -42.26 14.63
C THR A 516 36.81 -41.53 15.76
N PRO A 517 37.51 -42.24 16.67
CA PRO A 517 38.14 -41.64 17.85
C PRO A 517 39.44 -40.88 17.55
N GLU A 518 40.03 -41.09 16.39
CA GLU A 518 41.27 -40.41 16.00
C GLU A 518 40.95 -39.20 15.13
N VAL A 519 41.74 -38.14 15.28
CA VAL A 519 41.65 -36.98 14.39
C VAL A 519 42.01 -37.45 12.96
N PRO A 520 41.13 -37.25 11.96
CA PRO A 520 41.40 -37.68 10.59
C PRO A 520 42.71 -37.08 10.06
N PRO A 521 43.64 -37.87 9.48
CA PRO A 521 44.93 -37.35 9.00
C PRO A 521 44.81 -36.24 7.96
N VAL A 522 43.74 -36.26 7.17
CA VAL A 522 43.41 -35.25 6.15
C VAL A 522 43.20 -33.85 6.75
N LEU A 523 42.72 -33.77 8.00
CA LEU A 523 42.51 -32.53 8.73
C LEU A 523 43.83 -31.80 9.01
N LEU A 524 44.90 -32.57 9.30
CA LEU A 524 46.25 -32.04 9.56
C LEU A 524 46.91 -31.42 8.32
N THR A 525 46.41 -31.77 7.13
CA THR A 525 46.85 -31.18 5.86
C THR A 525 45.98 -30.00 5.41
N GLY A 526 45.02 -29.56 6.23
CA GLY A 526 44.13 -28.44 5.91
C GLY A 526 42.94 -28.82 5.03
N SER A 527 42.64 -30.12 4.89
CA SER A 527 41.55 -30.63 4.07
C SER A 527 40.43 -31.18 4.95
N LEU A 528 39.18 -30.95 4.55
CA LEU A 528 38.03 -31.44 5.30
C LEU A 528 37.92 -32.98 5.21
N PRO A 529 37.60 -33.67 6.32
CA PRO A 529 37.26 -35.07 6.30
C PRO A 529 35.92 -35.30 5.56
N PRO A 530 35.68 -36.53 5.05
CA PRO A 530 34.36 -36.88 4.52
C PRO A 530 33.29 -36.70 5.61
N PRO A 531 32.05 -36.33 5.22
CA PRO A 531 30.96 -36.16 6.17
C PRO A 531 30.73 -37.47 6.97
N GLU A 532 30.64 -37.35 8.28
CA GLU A 532 30.44 -38.44 9.23
C GLU A 532 29.26 -38.08 10.15
N SER A 533 28.37 -39.04 10.42
CA SER A 533 27.28 -38.84 11.38
C SER A 533 27.84 -38.90 12.81
N VAL A 534 27.70 -37.82 13.57
CA VAL A 534 28.10 -37.77 14.98
C VAL A 534 26.96 -37.24 15.84
N ASP A 535 26.76 -37.88 16.99
CA ASP A 535 25.76 -37.56 18.00
C ASP A 535 26.47 -37.62 19.35
N LEU A 536 26.83 -36.44 19.86
CA LEU A 536 27.56 -36.27 21.11
C LEU A 536 26.65 -36.31 22.35
N ARG A 537 25.37 -36.69 22.23
CA ARG A 537 24.56 -36.97 23.41
C ARG A 537 25.08 -38.20 24.14
N LEU A 538 25.02 -38.16 25.47
CA LEU A 538 25.51 -39.26 26.29
C LEU A 538 24.69 -40.53 26.04
N VAL A 539 25.34 -41.71 26.09
CA VAL A 539 24.63 -42.99 26.05
C VAL A 539 23.73 -43.18 27.28
N PRO A 540 22.58 -43.87 27.14
CA PRO A 540 21.75 -44.31 28.27
C PRO A 540 22.60 -44.89 29.41
N ASP A 541 22.31 -44.49 30.65
CA ASP A 541 22.98 -44.91 31.89
C ASP A 541 24.44 -44.45 32.11
N ALA A 542 24.95 -43.48 31.34
CA ALA A 542 26.28 -42.93 31.57
C ALA A 542 26.39 -42.36 33.01
N ALA A 543 27.22 -43.00 33.86
CA ALA A 543 27.37 -42.64 35.28
C ALA A 543 27.81 -41.17 35.48
N ILE A 544 28.47 -40.60 34.47
CA ILE A 544 28.91 -39.21 34.40
C ILE A 544 27.78 -38.18 34.58
N SER A 545 26.58 -38.47 34.07
CA SER A 545 25.42 -37.57 34.16
C SER A 545 24.99 -37.28 35.61
N ARG A 546 25.25 -38.21 36.53
CA ARG A 546 24.92 -38.10 37.96
C ARG A 546 25.98 -37.39 38.79
N ALA A 547 27.10 -37.03 38.18
CA ALA A 547 28.21 -36.37 38.85
C ALA A 547 28.21 -34.85 38.65
N ALA A 548 27.18 -34.31 37.98
CA ALA A 548 27.06 -32.89 37.75
C ALA A 548 26.94 -32.10 39.05
N VAL A 549 27.57 -30.94 39.10
CA VAL A 549 27.51 -30.00 40.23
C VAL A 549 26.79 -28.71 39.82
N PRO A 550 26.35 -27.88 40.78
CA PRO A 550 25.87 -26.54 40.45
C PRO A 550 27.02 -25.66 39.94
N VAL A 551 26.79 -24.98 38.82
CA VAL A 551 27.74 -24.03 38.23
C VAL A 551 27.47 -22.63 38.81
N PRO A 552 28.50 -21.82 39.12
CA PRO A 552 28.31 -20.41 39.46
C PRO A 552 27.54 -19.66 38.37
N GLY A 553 26.45 -18.99 38.75
CA GLY A 553 25.52 -18.36 37.81
C GLY A 553 24.22 -19.15 37.62
N ASP A 554 24.16 -20.40 38.09
CA ASP A 554 22.93 -21.19 38.05
C ASP A 554 21.85 -20.61 38.96
N GLY A 555 20.74 -20.20 38.35
CA GLY A 555 19.53 -19.80 39.04
C GLY A 555 18.71 -21.03 39.48
N PRO A 556 17.79 -20.87 40.45
CA PRO A 556 16.91 -21.95 40.91
C PRO A 556 15.92 -22.50 39.85
N ARG A 557 16.03 -22.06 38.58
CA ARG A 557 15.18 -22.44 37.44
C ARG A 557 15.95 -22.97 36.23
N ASP A 558 17.29 -23.00 36.28
CA ASP A 558 18.09 -23.58 35.20
C ASP A 558 17.85 -25.09 35.08
N PRO A 559 18.02 -25.68 33.88
CA PRO A 559 17.95 -27.14 33.69
C PRO A 559 18.80 -27.86 34.74
N ALA A 560 18.37 -29.06 35.14
CA ALA A 560 19.09 -29.88 36.10
C ALA A 560 20.59 -29.91 35.73
N PRO A 561 21.51 -29.70 36.69
CA PRO A 561 22.93 -29.64 36.40
C PRO A 561 23.35 -30.89 35.60
N PHE A 562 24.05 -30.67 34.50
CA PHE A 562 24.53 -31.72 33.60
C PHE A 562 26.01 -31.49 33.27
N VAL A 563 26.73 -32.57 32.99
CA VAL A 563 28.15 -32.54 32.65
C VAL A 563 28.32 -32.55 31.14
N GLY A 564 28.79 -31.43 30.58
CA GLY A 564 29.14 -31.31 29.18
C GLY A 564 27.96 -31.63 28.28
N ALA A 565 27.96 -32.82 27.69
CA ALA A 565 26.91 -33.28 26.79
C ALA A 565 25.59 -33.57 27.51
N TRP A 566 24.48 -33.36 26.82
CA TRP A 566 23.14 -33.66 27.33
C TRP A 566 22.98 -35.15 27.67
N ALA A 567 22.35 -35.41 28.82
CA ALA A 567 21.96 -36.75 29.21
C ALA A 567 20.86 -37.29 28.28
N PRO A 568 20.82 -38.59 27.99
CA PRO A 568 19.96 -39.21 26.98
C PRO A 568 18.46 -38.99 27.21
N ASP A 569 18.06 -38.71 28.46
CA ASP A 569 16.68 -38.59 28.93
C ASP A 569 16.39 -37.26 29.65
N VAL A 570 17.37 -36.34 29.74
CA VAL A 570 17.16 -35.00 30.32
C VAL A 570 16.83 -34.05 29.19
N VAL A 571 15.53 -33.78 29.03
CA VAL A 571 15.07 -32.57 28.34
C VAL A 571 15.41 -31.39 29.25
N PRO A 572 16.15 -30.38 28.80
CA PRO A 572 16.46 -29.22 29.63
C PRO A 572 15.17 -28.59 30.16
N GLY A 573 15.19 -28.12 31.42
CA GLY A 573 14.17 -27.22 31.94
C GLY A 573 13.90 -26.10 30.93
N CYS A 574 12.61 -25.83 30.68
CA CYS A 574 12.09 -24.80 29.78
C CYS A 574 12.83 -24.61 28.45
N ASP A 575 13.31 -25.68 27.84
CA ASP A 575 13.97 -25.65 26.54
C ASP A 575 13.01 -25.19 25.43
N VAL A 576 13.03 -23.90 25.11
CA VAL A 576 12.43 -23.33 23.90
C VAL A 576 13.33 -23.56 22.68
N ARG A 577 14.61 -23.88 22.88
CA ARG A 577 15.58 -24.04 21.80
C ARG A 577 15.62 -25.52 21.42
N ASP A 578 14.74 -25.90 20.51
CA ASP A 578 14.66 -27.26 19.94
C ASP A 578 16.06 -27.82 19.63
N PRO A 579 16.51 -28.90 20.30
CA PRO A 579 17.83 -29.47 20.06
C PRO A 579 17.73 -30.57 19.01
N GLN A 580 17.40 -30.23 17.74
CA GLN A 580 17.79 -30.98 16.53
C GLN A 580 17.80 -30.09 15.28
N PRO A 581 18.84 -30.16 14.43
CA PRO A 581 18.76 -29.63 13.06
C PRO A 581 17.75 -30.48 12.25
N ARG A 582 16.74 -29.84 11.67
CA ARG A 582 16.00 -30.44 10.55
C ARG A 582 16.96 -30.59 9.37
N PRO A 583 16.97 -31.73 8.65
CA PRO A 583 17.54 -31.74 7.31
C PRO A 583 16.64 -30.86 6.43
N TRP A 584 17.14 -29.72 5.97
CA TRP A 584 16.41 -28.91 5.00
C TRP A 584 16.32 -29.67 3.67
N LEU A 585 15.10 -29.86 3.19
CA LEU A 585 14.80 -30.33 1.84
C LEU A 585 15.46 -29.39 0.83
N ALA A 586 16.25 -29.95 -0.09
CA ALA A 586 16.72 -29.22 -1.25
C ALA A 586 15.53 -28.56 -1.97
N ALA A 587 15.67 -27.26 -2.31
CA ALA A 587 14.72 -26.59 -3.18
C ALA A 587 14.59 -27.38 -4.50
N PRO A 588 13.38 -27.57 -5.04
CA PRO A 588 13.20 -28.31 -6.29
C PRO A 588 13.88 -27.58 -7.45
N GLU A 589 14.71 -28.32 -8.22
CA GLU A 589 15.23 -27.85 -9.51
C GLU A 589 14.05 -27.47 -10.43
N ARG A 590 14.06 -26.25 -10.96
CA ARG A 590 13.14 -25.85 -12.03
C ARG A 590 13.44 -26.69 -13.29
N PRO A 591 12.42 -27.21 -13.99
CA PRO A 591 12.63 -27.96 -15.21
C PRO A 591 13.12 -27.03 -16.34
N ALA A 592 14.00 -27.58 -17.20
CA ALA A 592 14.55 -26.86 -18.35
C ALA A 592 13.44 -26.35 -19.30
N PRO A 593 13.56 -25.14 -19.87
CA PRO A 593 12.59 -24.61 -20.83
C PRO A 593 12.52 -25.47 -22.10
N GLY A 594 11.29 -25.80 -22.53
CA GLY A 594 11.01 -26.35 -23.85
C GLY A 594 11.16 -25.32 -24.97
N ALA A 595 10.94 -25.75 -26.22
CA ALA A 595 11.12 -24.95 -27.43
C ALA A 595 10.47 -23.56 -27.34
N LEU A 596 11.26 -22.51 -27.63
CA LEU A 596 10.86 -21.10 -27.59
C LEU A 596 9.72 -20.86 -28.60
N VAL A 597 8.49 -20.81 -28.11
CA VAL A 597 7.39 -20.14 -28.80
C VAL A 597 7.31 -18.76 -28.16
N ASP A 598 7.73 -17.74 -28.90
CA ASP A 598 7.56 -16.36 -28.43
C ASP A 598 6.10 -15.94 -28.65
N TYR A 599 5.30 -16.10 -27.59
CA TYR A 599 3.90 -15.69 -27.58
C TYR A 599 3.71 -14.16 -27.57
N GLN A 600 4.80 -13.39 -27.46
CA GLN A 600 4.79 -11.93 -27.47
C GLN A 600 5.04 -11.35 -28.87
N ALA A 601 5.41 -12.17 -29.87
CA ALA A 601 5.61 -11.72 -31.24
C ALA A 601 4.27 -11.27 -31.87
N ARG A 602 4.06 -9.96 -32.01
CA ARG A 602 2.81 -9.38 -32.53
C ARG A 602 2.99 -8.32 -33.60
N ASP A 603 4.16 -7.69 -33.69
CA ASP A 603 4.51 -6.78 -34.77
C ASP A 603 5.03 -7.53 -36.02
N ALA A 604 5.03 -6.86 -37.16
CA ALA A 604 5.44 -7.45 -38.43
C ALA A 604 6.91 -7.95 -38.42
N GLN A 605 7.81 -7.30 -37.69
CA GLN A 605 9.24 -7.68 -37.67
C GLN A 605 9.46 -8.93 -36.82
N SER A 606 8.83 -9.00 -35.65
CA SER A 606 8.88 -10.13 -34.73
C SER A 606 8.20 -11.37 -35.32
N LEU A 607 7.03 -11.19 -35.95
CA LEU A 607 6.34 -12.26 -36.67
C LEU A 607 7.16 -12.76 -37.86
N LEU A 608 7.79 -11.86 -38.62
CA LEU A 608 8.70 -12.23 -39.70
C LEU A 608 9.91 -13.00 -39.16
N ALA A 609 10.51 -12.57 -38.05
CA ALA A 609 11.66 -13.25 -37.44
C ALA A 609 11.32 -14.67 -37.00
N VAL A 610 10.17 -14.87 -36.34
CA VAL A 610 9.67 -16.21 -35.96
C VAL A 610 9.41 -17.06 -37.21
N MET A 611 8.81 -16.49 -38.24
CA MET A 611 8.56 -17.19 -39.51
C MET A 611 9.84 -17.56 -40.25
N LEU A 612 10.86 -16.69 -40.27
CA LEU A 612 12.16 -16.93 -40.88
C LEU A 612 12.95 -18.00 -40.12
N GLU A 613 12.95 -17.97 -38.79
CA GLU A 613 13.64 -18.97 -37.96
C GLU A 613 12.96 -20.34 -38.07
N ARG A 614 11.63 -20.35 -38.14
CA ARG A 614 10.87 -21.57 -38.46
C ARG A 614 11.14 -22.04 -39.89
N ALA A 615 11.26 -21.13 -40.86
CA ALA A 615 11.60 -21.49 -42.23
C ALA A 615 13.00 -22.11 -42.32
N ARG A 616 14.00 -21.60 -41.59
CA ARG A 616 15.36 -22.19 -41.53
C ARG A 616 15.35 -23.62 -41.00
N THR A 617 14.50 -23.91 -40.02
CA THR A 617 14.41 -25.25 -39.42
C THR A 617 13.56 -26.23 -40.24
N VAL A 618 12.49 -25.76 -40.87
CA VAL A 618 11.53 -26.62 -41.59
C VAL A 618 11.86 -26.74 -43.09
N MET A 619 12.47 -25.72 -43.68
CA MET A 619 12.84 -25.64 -45.10
C MET A 619 14.36 -25.77 -45.27
N ALA A 620 14.91 -26.93 -44.86
CA ALA A 620 16.35 -27.17 -44.74
C ALA A 620 17.27 -26.84 -45.96
N PRO A 621 16.84 -26.82 -47.24
CA PRO A 621 17.68 -26.33 -48.34
C PRO A 621 17.49 -24.84 -48.67
N TRP A 622 16.61 -24.14 -47.97
CA TRP A 622 16.38 -22.71 -48.16
C TRP A 622 17.41 -21.91 -47.34
N GLU A 623 18.25 -21.18 -48.05
CA GLU A 623 19.19 -20.22 -47.48
C GLU A 623 18.68 -18.81 -47.73
N ASP A 624 18.80 -17.94 -46.73
CA ASP A 624 18.43 -16.54 -46.82
C ASP A 624 19.35 -15.81 -47.83
N ARG A 625 18.76 -15.32 -48.92
CA ARG A 625 19.48 -14.63 -50.02
C ARG A 625 19.34 -13.11 -49.94
N GLY A 626 18.84 -12.59 -48.81
CA GLY A 626 18.66 -11.18 -48.56
C GLY A 626 17.28 -10.64 -48.97
N PRO A 627 17.08 -9.32 -48.84
CA PRO A 627 15.74 -8.69 -48.91
C PRO A 627 15.03 -8.80 -50.26
N ALA A 628 15.77 -9.13 -51.34
CA ALA A 628 15.21 -9.32 -52.67
C ALA A 628 14.78 -10.78 -52.95
N ASP A 629 14.93 -11.69 -51.99
CA ASP A 629 14.43 -13.06 -52.13
C ASP A 629 12.90 -13.09 -52.11
N PHE A 630 12.31 -13.80 -53.06
CA PHE A 630 10.86 -13.87 -53.21
C PHE A 630 10.18 -14.51 -51.99
N THR A 631 10.85 -15.46 -51.32
CA THR A 631 10.32 -16.12 -50.12
C THR A 631 10.30 -15.13 -48.96
N THR A 632 11.40 -14.39 -48.78
CA THR A 632 11.51 -13.32 -47.78
C THR A 632 10.46 -12.24 -48.01
N MET A 633 10.29 -11.76 -49.24
CA MET A 633 9.25 -10.77 -49.60
C MET A 633 7.83 -11.28 -49.31
N LEU A 634 7.55 -12.56 -49.57
CA LEU A 634 6.24 -13.14 -49.27
C LEU A 634 6.00 -13.26 -47.77
N LEU A 635 7.01 -13.65 -47.00
CA LEU A 635 6.94 -13.69 -45.54
C LEU A 635 6.78 -12.29 -44.95
N GLU A 636 7.44 -11.28 -45.51
CA GLU A 636 7.27 -9.86 -45.15
C GLU A 636 5.82 -9.39 -45.40
N ALA A 637 5.24 -9.71 -46.55
CA ALA A 637 3.86 -9.36 -46.88
C ALA A 637 2.84 -10.05 -45.96
N VAL A 638 3.07 -11.33 -45.63
CA VAL A 638 2.25 -12.07 -44.67
C VAL A 638 2.39 -11.47 -43.28
N ALA A 639 3.61 -11.15 -42.84
CA ALA A 639 3.85 -10.54 -41.54
C ALA A 639 3.17 -9.18 -41.40
N ALA A 640 3.18 -8.33 -42.44
CA ALA A 640 2.47 -7.06 -42.45
C ALA A 640 0.94 -7.23 -42.35
N GLN A 641 0.38 -8.23 -43.02
CA GLN A 641 -1.06 -8.51 -42.92
C GLN A 641 -1.43 -9.09 -41.55
N LEU A 642 -0.57 -9.92 -40.98
CA LEU A 642 -0.75 -10.47 -39.63
C LEU A 642 -0.60 -9.41 -38.55
N ASP A 643 0.28 -8.43 -38.72
CA ASP A 643 0.40 -7.26 -37.85
C ASP A 643 -0.89 -6.41 -37.85
N SER A 644 -1.44 -6.11 -39.03
CA SER A 644 -2.73 -5.41 -39.12
C SER A 644 -3.87 -6.19 -38.44
N LEU A 645 -3.88 -7.52 -38.57
CA LEU A 645 -4.86 -8.37 -37.88
C LEU A 645 -4.59 -8.43 -36.37
N ALA A 646 -3.33 -8.51 -35.94
CA ALA A 646 -2.93 -8.50 -34.55
C ALA A 646 -3.36 -7.20 -33.88
N TYR A 647 -3.16 -6.05 -34.53
CA TYR A 647 -3.67 -4.75 -34.05
C TYR A 647 -5.20 -4.73 -33.90
N GLN A 648 -5.95 -5.28 -34.87
CA GLN A 648 -7.41 -5.35 -34.76
C GLN A 648 -7.86 -6.27 -33.61
N GLN A 649 -7.17 -7.39 -33.42
CA GLN A 649 -7.41 -8.30 -32.31
C GLN A 649 -7.07 -7.66 -30.96
N GLU A 650 -5.95 -6.96 -30.86
CA GLU A 650 -5.56 -6.22 -29.65
C GLU A 650 -6.55 -5.14 -29.31
N ARG A 651 -6.98 -4.34 -30.29
CA ARG A 651 -8.02 -3.34 -30.06
C ARG A 651 -9.32 -3.98 -29.60
N ALA A 652 -9.72 -5.11 -30.19
CA ALA A 652 -10.91 -5.83 -29.77
C ALA A 652 -10.78 -6.44 -28.36
N VAL A 653 -9.59 -6.92 -27.99
CA VAL A 653 -9.28 -7.44 -26.66
C VAL A 653 -9.31 -6.32 -25.63
N VAL A 654 -8.62 -5.20 -25.90
CA VAL A 654 -8.60 -4.00 -25.04
C VAL A 654 -10.03 -3.49 -24.81
N GLU A 655 -10.85 -3.37 -25.85
CA GLU A 655 -12.25 -2.95 -25.70
C GLU A 655 -13.16 -4.04 -25.11
N GLY A 656 -12.73 -5.29 -25.13
CA GLY A 656 -13.47 -6.46 -24.67
C GLY A 656 -13.48 -6.64 -23.16
N PHE A 657 -12.57 -6.01 -22.43
CA PHE A 657 -12.49 -6.06 -20.97
C PHE A 657 -12.71 -4.68 -20.36
N LEU A 658 -13.55 -4.59 -19.33
CA LEU A 658 -13.93 -3.32 -18.69
C LEU A 658 -12.71 -2.52 -18.20
N GLU A 659 -11.72 -3.19 -17.62
CA GLU A 659 -10.50 -2.57 -17.09
C GLU A 659 -9.67 -1.88 -18.19
N ASP A 660 -9.60 -2.48 -19.37
CA ASP A 660 -8.76 -2.04 -20.48
C ASP A 660 -9.50 -1.11 -21.45
N ALA A 661 -10.83 -1.23 -21.55
CA ALA A 661 -11.64 -0.60 -22.59
C ALA A 661 -11.52 0.93 -22.59
N ARG A 662 -11.04 1.53 -23.67
CA ARG A 662 -10.72 2.97 -23.72
C ARG A 662 -11.88 3.80 -24.23
N LEU A 663 -12.78 3.23 -25.01
CA LEU A 663 -13.95 3.93 -25.51
C LEU A 663 -15.02 3.99 -24.42
N ARG A 664 -15.57 5.20 -24.16
CA ARG A 664 -16.66 5.39 -23.19
C ARG A 664 -17.83 4.44 -23.45
N ARG A 665 -18.17 4.24 -24.73
CA ARG A 665 -19.19 3.28 -25.16
C ARG A 665 -18.95 1.88 -24.61
N SER A 666 -17.76 1.33 -24.82
CA SER A 666 -17.40 -0.01 -24.36
C SER A 666 -17.49 -0.10 -22.84
N VAL A 667 -16.99 0.91 -22.12
CA VAL A 667 -17.00 0.97 -20.65
C VAL A 667 -18.44 1.02 -20.10
N GLU A 668 -19.29 1.88 -20.66
CA GLU A 668 -20.70 1.95 -20.22
C GLU A 668 -21.49 0.70 -20.61
N ASP A 669 -21.21 0.09 -21.77
CA ASP A 669 -21.85 -1.16 -22.20
C ASP A 669 -21.46 -2.32 -21.26
N HIS A 670 -20.17 -2.44 -20.91
CA HIS A 670 -19.68 -3.40 -19.92
C HIS A 670 -20.27 -3.15 -18.53
N ALA A 671 -20.29 -1.89 -18.08
CA ALA A 671 -20.86 -1.52 -16.79
C ALA A 671 -22.36 -1.84 -16.70
N ARG A 672 -23.13 -1.60 -17.77
CA ARG A 672 -24.54 -2.00 -17.83
C ARG A 672 -24.72 -3.52 -17.79
N GLY A 673 -23.80 -4.28 -18.38
CA GLY A 673 -23.77 -5.74 -18.24
C GLY A 673 -23.54 -6.22 -16.79
N LEU A 674 -23.04 -5.34 -15.92
CA LEU A 674 -22.81 -5.53 -14.49
C LEU A 674 -23.91 -4.90 -13.62
N ASP A 675 -25.06 -4.53 -14.20
CA ASP A 675 -26.14 -3.78 -13.54
C ASP A 675 -25.68 -2.46 -12.88
N TYR A 676 -24.52 -1.94 -13.29
CA TYR A 676 -24.03 -0.63 -12.89
C TYR A 676 -24.42 0.39 -13.94
N VAL A 677 -25.23 1.38 -13.54
CA VAL A 677 -25.59 2.51 -14.40
C VAL A 677 -24.70 3.69 -14.04
N PRO A 678 -23.73 4.05 -14.90
CA PRO A 678 -22.88 5.21 -14.67
C PRO A 678 -23.69 6.49 -14.50
N ASP A 679 -23.22 7.39 -13.65
CA ASP A 679 -23.87 8.69 -13.47
C ASP A 679 -23.77 9.50 -14.78
N PRO A 680 -24.89 9.81 -15.46
CA PRO A 680 -24.84 10.58 -16.71
C PRO A 680 -24.53 12.06 -16.47
N GLY A 681 -24.36 12.49 -15.20
CA GLY A 681 -24.22 13.89 -14.81
C GLY A 681 -25.58 14.51 -14.48
N LEU A 682 -25.57 15.74 -13.96
CA LEU A 682 -26.76 16.51 -13.66
C LEU A 682 -26.52 17.99 -13.96
N SER A 683 -27.52 18.65 -14.53
CA SER A 683 -27.53 20.09 -14.74
C SER A 683 -27.77 20.82 -13.42
N ALA A 684 -27.03 21.91 -13.21
CA ALA A 684 -27.20 22.74 -12.02
C ALA A 684 -28.63 23.30 -11.93
N THR A 685 -29.12 23.41 -10.70
CA THR A 685 -30.42 24.00 -10.37
C THR A 685 -30.22 25.28 -9.59
N VAL A 686 -30.96 26.32 -9.96
CA VAL A 686 -30.93 27.62 -9.29
C VAL A 686 -32.34 28.10 -9.00
N MET A 687 -32.48 28.97 -8.01
CA MET A 687 -33.72 29.71 -7.80
C MET A 687 -33.60 31.08 -8.48
N LEU A 688 -34.41 31.33 -9.50
CA LEU A 688 -34.47 32.64 -10.17
C LEU A 688 -35.55 33.49 -9.53
N ARG A 689 -35.17 34.71 -9.14
CA ARG A 689 -36.08 35.73 -8.63
C ARG A 689 -36.41 36.73 -9.72
N PHE A 690 -37.69 37.03 -9.86
CA PHE A 690 -38.19 38.06 -10.77
C PHE A 690 -38.69 39.28 -9.99
N ARG A 691 -38.38 40.47 -10.50
CA ARG A 691 -38.75 41.77 -9.92
C ARG A 691 -39.13 42.74 -11.03
N LEU A 692 -39.91 43.77 -10.70
CA LEU A 692 -40.24 44.83 -11.65
C LEU A 692 -39.29 46.01 -11.46
N ASP A 693 -38.85 46.59 -12.57
CA ASP A 693 -38.14 47.86 -12.58
C ASP A 693 -39.17 48.99 -12.41
N PRO A 694 -39.13 49.75 -11.30
CA PRO A 694 -40.15 50.75 -11.01
C PRO A 694 -40.10 51.93 -11.98
N VAL A 695 -38.95 52.21 -12.58
CA VAL A 695 -38.78 53.31 -13.56
C VAL A 695 -39.38 52.90 -14.89
N ALA A 696 -39.07 51.68 -15.37
CA ALA A 696 -39.67 51.14 -16.58
C ALA A 696 -41.19 50.96 -16.44
N LEU A 697 -41.66 50.50 -15.28
CA LEU A 697 -43.09 50.38 -14.96
C LEU A 697 -43.80 51.73 -15.07
N ALA A 698 -43.23 52.79 -14.48
CA ALA A 698 -43.80 54.12 -14.55
C ALA A 698 -43.84 54.67 -15.99
N ALA A 699 -42.78 54.43 -16.78
CA ALA A 699 -42.70 54.85 -18.17
C ALA A 699 -43.77 54.17 -19.05
N LEU A 700 -43.91 52.84 -18.94
CA LEU A 700 -44.91 52.07 -19.68
C LEU A 700 -46.35 52.45 -19.27
N VAL A 701 -46.59 52.69 -17.98
CA VAL A 701 -47.90 53.20 -17.51
C VAL A 701 -48.21 54.55 -18.14
N GLN A 702 -47.24 55.47 -18.17
CA GLN A 702 -47.41 56.80 -18.75
C GLN A 702 -47.73 56.72 -20.25
N GLU A 703 -47.01 55.88 -21.00
CA GLU A 703 -47.27 55.64 -22.41
C GLU A 703 -48.68 55.06 -22.63
N ARG A 704 -49.10 54.09 -21.81
CA ARG A 704 -50.44 53.49 -21.90
C ARG A 704 -51.55 54.47 -21.52
N LEU A 705 -51.32 55.35 -20.55
CA LEU A 705 -52.23 56.44 -20.20
C LEU A 705 -52.40 57.41 -21.37
N GLU A 706 -51.30 57.79 -22.04
CA GLU A 706 -51.33 58.65 -23.23
C GLU A 706 -52.08 58.00 -24.39
N GLU A 707 -51.83 56.72 -24.65
CA GLU A 707 -52.53 55.95 -25.70
C GLU A 707 -54.03 55.85 -25.44
N LEU A 708 -54.43 55.57 -24.20
CA LEU A 708 -55.83 55.47 -23.79
C LEU A 708 -56.47 56.85 -23.51
N HIS A 709 -55.73 57.95 -23.71
CA HIS A 709 -56.16 59.33 -23.49
C HIS A 709 -56.65 59.59 -22.04
N LEU A 710 -56.00 58.95 -21.07
CA LEU A 710 -56.23 59.11 -19.63
C LEU A 710 -55.13 59.97 -19.00
N SER A 711 -55.47 60.81 -18.02
CA SER A 711 -54.50 61.68 -17.31
C SER A 711 -53.98 61.10 -15.99
N THR A 712 -54.69 60.11 -15.43
CA THR A 712 -54.35 59.44 -14.18
C THR A 712 -54.86 58.00 -14.21
N LEU A 713 -54.26 57.13 -13.38
CA LEU A 713 -54.73 55.76 -13.19
C LEU A 713 -56.18 55.74 -12.65
N PRO A 714 -57.03 54.81 -13.12
CA PRO A 714 -58.34 54.60 -12.54
C PRO A 714 -58.29 54.39 -11.01
N PRO A 715 -59.26 54.91 -10.24
CA PRO A 715 -59.28 54.72 -8.80
C PRO A 715 -59.34 53.23 -8.43
N GLY A 716 -58.39 52.78 -7.61
CA GLY A 716 -58.35 51.40 -7.11
C GLY A 716 -57.62 50.40 -8.01
N THR A 717 -57.03 50.82 -9.14
CA THR A 717 -56.17 49.97 -9.98
C THR A 717 -54.69 50.23 -9.69
N THR A 718 -53.91 49.19 -9.49
CA THR A 718 -52.44 49.30 -9.41
C THR A 718 -51.82 49.54 -10.79
N ALA A 719 -50.58 50.04 -10.83
CA ALA A 719 -49.82 50.24 -12.06
C ALA A 719 -49.71 48.96 -12.91
N LEU A 720 -49.48 47.82 -12.26
CA LEU A 720 -49.36 46.53 -12.94
C LEU A 720 -50.72 46.02 -13.45
N GLU A 721 -51.79 46.13 -12.64
CA GLU A 721 -53.15 45.77 -13.07
C GLU A 721 -53.62 46.64 -14.24
N PHE A 722 -53.30 47.94 -14.23
CA PHE A 722 -53.64 48.83 -15.33
C PHE A 722 -52.94 48.42 -16.64
N LEU A 723 -51.67 48.05 -16.53
CA LEU A 723 -50.86 47.57 -17.65
C LEU A 723 -51.32 46.21 -18.20
N THR A 724 -51.71 45.29 -17.32
CA THR A 724 -52.15 43.93 -17.68
C THR A 724 -53.66 43.83 -17.96
N GLY A 725 -54.41 44.94 -17.89
CA GLY A 725 -55.87 44.92 -18.06
C GLY A 725 -56.61 44.16 -16.95
N GLY A 726 -56.03 44.10 -15.74
CA GLY A 726 -56.55 43.37 -14.58
C GLY A 726 -56.06 41.92 -14.47
N GLY A 727 -55.16 41.50 -15.36
CA GLY A 727 -54.52 40.18 -15.34
C GLY A 727 -53.40 40.03 -14.31
N VAL A 728 -53.06 38.78 -13.98
CA VAL A 728 -51.81 38.48 -13.27
C VAL A 728 -50.68 38.40 -14.30
N LEU A 729 -49.54 39.03 -14.00
CA LEU A 729 -48.33 38.87 -14.81
C LEU A 729 -47.78 37.46 -14.59
N GLU A 730 -47.80 36.64 -15.63
CA GLU A 730 -47.25 35.29 -15.60
C GLU A 730 -45.90 35.26 -16.30
N ILE A 731 -44.86 34.81 -15.60
CA ILE A 731 -43.59 34.43 -16.20
C ILE A 731 -43.74 32.96 -16.64
N PRO A 732 -43.79 32.65 -17.94
CA PRO A 732 -43.98 31.30 -18.43
C PRO A 732 -42.84 30.35 -18.02
N ALA A 733 -43.14 29.05 -17.97
CA ALA A 733 -42.09 28.03 -18.03
C ALA A 733 -41.27 28.21 -19.31
N GLU A 734 -40.07 27.63 -19.37
CA GLU A 734 -39.17 27.78 -20.52
C GLU A 734 -38.61 29.20 -20.73
N THR A 735 -38.69 30.09 -19.73
CA THR A 735 -38.06 31.41 -19.75
C THR A 735 -36.53 31.28 -19.67
N LEU A 736 -35.81 31.91 -20.60
CA LEU A 736 -34.35 31.82 -20.73
C LEU A 736 -33.64 32.98 -20.02
N VAL A 737 -32.73 32.64 -19.12
CA VAL A 737 -31.92 33.60 -18.34
C VAL A 737 -30.46 33.25 -18.44
N ALA A 738 -29.60 34.25 -18.61
CA ALA A 738 -28.18 34.07 -18.78
C ALA A 738 -27.32 34.99 -17.90
N ASN A 739 -26.04 34.68 -17.83
CA ASN A 739 -25.02 35.57 -17.29
C ASN A 739 -24.76 36.75 -18.24
N VAL A 740 -24.20 37.84 -17.70
CA VAL A 740 -23.93 39.09 -18.46
C VAL A 740 -22.59 39.05 -19.19
N SER A 741 -21.61 38.30 -18.68
CA SER A 741 -20.26 38.23 -19.26
C SER A 741 -20.23 37.41 -20.55
N THR A 742 -19.64 37.96 -21.60
CA THR A 742 -19.28 37.25 -22.84
C THR A 742 -17.87 36.67 -22.81
N ASP A 743 -17.07 37.02 -21.79
CA ASP A 743 -15.68 36.58 -21.64
C ASP A 743 -15.59 35.23 -20.90
N GLU A 744 -16.65 34.85 -20.18
CA GLU A 744 -16.88 33.52 -19.63
C GLU A 744 -17.86 32.75 -20.53
N HIS A 745 -17.86 31.41 -20.47
CA HIS A 745 -18.84 30.59 -21.19
C HIS A 745 -20.26 31.14 -20.98
N SER A 746 -21.02 31.37 -22.06
CA SER A 746 -22.40 31.85 -21.94
C SER A 746 -23.27 30.74 -21.36
N LEU A 747 -23.74 30.93 -20.13
CA LEU A 747 -24.55 29.97 -19.39
C LEU A 747 -26.02 30.35 -19.49
N VAL A 748 -26.85 29.40 -19.90
CA VAL A 748 -28.30 29.59 -20.06
C VAL A 748 -29.05 28.70 -19.07
N PHE A 749 -29.92 29.31 -18.29
CA PHE A 749 -30.84 28.67 -17.37
C PHE A 749 -32.27 28.83 -17.85
N VAL A 750 -33.08 27.82 -17.58
CA VAL A 750 -34.45 27.75 -18.07
C VAL A 750 -35.41 27.45 -16.94
N THR A 751 -36.45 28.26 -16.78
CA THR A 751 -37.44 28.10 -15.70
C THR A 751 -38.24 26.82 -15.89
N GLU A 752 -38.36 26.02 -14.82
CA GLU A 752 -39.04 24.72 -14.82
C GLU A 752 -40.57 24.85 -14.93
N SER A 753 -41.15 25.83 -14.25
CA SER A 753 -42.61 26.01 -14.15
C SER A 753 -43.00 27.46 -14.39
N PRO A 754 -44.27 27.73 -14.75
CA PRO A 754 -44.74 29.11 -14.78
C PRO A 754 -44.75 29.72 -13.37
N LEU A 755 -44.56 31.04 -13.29
CA LEU A 755 -44.59 31.83 -12.07
C LEU A 755 -45.58 32.98 -12.22
N SER A 756 -46.66 32.94 -11.44
CA SER A 756 -47.54 34.10 -11.25
C SER A 756 -46.87 35.13 -10.35
N TYR A 757 -46.51 36.28 -10.93
CA TYR A 757 -45.83 37.36 -10.23
C TYR A 757 -46.83 38.21 -9.44
N PHE A 758 -46.56 38.42 -8.15
CA PHE A 758 -47.33 39.29 -7.28
C PHE A 758 -46.42 40.34 -6.62
N PRO A 759 -46.65 41.65 -6.82
CA PRO A 759 -45.82 42.70 -6.23
C PRO A 759 -45.67 42.59 -4.71
N ARG A 760 -46.72 42.15 -4.01
CA ARG A 760 -46.73 41.97 -2.54
C ARG A 760 -45.75 40.89 -2.05
N LEU A 761 -45.35 39.97 -2.90
CA LEU A 761 -44.45 38.86 -2.58
C LEU A 761 -42.99 39.14 -3.00
N GLU A 762 -42.68 40.35 -3.46
CA GLU A 762 -41.32 40.71 -3.86
C GLU A 762 -40.36 40.76 -2.66
N SER A 763 -40.85 41.23 -1.50
CA SER A 763 -40.14 41.22 -0.23
C SER A 763 -41.14 41.20 0.92
N VAL A 764 -41.20 40.09 1.64
CA VAL A 764 -42.11 39.87 2.77
C VAL A 764 -41.31 39.81 4.07
N THR A 765 -41.77 40.48 5.11
CA THR A 765 -41.10 40.45 6.42
C THR A 765 -41.60 39.30 7.28
N LEU A 766 -40.69 38.66 8.01
CA LEU A 766 -41.05 37.70 9.06
C LEU A 766 -41.71 38.43 10.24
N ALA A 767 -42.81 37.88 10.76
CA ALA A 767 -43.43 38.35 12.00
C ALA A 767 -42.65 37.85 13.23
N GLU A 768 -42.10 36.63 13.14
CA GLU A 768 -41.28 36.00 14.18
C GLU A 768 -40.06 35.30 13.55
N SER A 769 -38.98 35.18 14.32
CA SER A 769 -37.74 34.54 13.86
C SER A 769 -37.93 33.03 13.73
N VAL A 770 -37.46 32.46 12.63
CA VAL A 770 -37.47 31.01 12.39
C VAL A 770 -36.22 30.41 13.02
N GLN A 771 -36.37 29.37 13.83
CA GLN A 771 -35.28 28.70 14.53
C GLN A 771 -34.79 27.45 13.77
N PRO A 772 -33.57 26.96 14.05
CA PRO A 772 -33.09 25.71 13.50
C PRO A 772 -34.03 24.55 13.86
N GLY A 773 -34.43 23.76 12.87
CA GLY A 773 -35.40 22.66 13.04
C GLY A 773 -36.85 23.01 12.67
N ASP A 774 -37.17 24.31 12.52
CA ASP A 774 -38.53 24.72 12.20
C ASP A 774 -38.95 24.30 10.78
N THR A 775 -40.24 24.01 10.62
CA THR A 775 -40.86 23.53 9.36
C THR A 775 -41.95 24.48 8.85
N GLY A 776 -41.94 25.72 9.33
CA GLY A 776 -42.86 26.77 8.96
C GLY A 776 -42.38 28.15 9.40
N ALA A 777 -43.06 29.20 8.93
CA ALA A 777 -42.79 30.59 9.29
C ALA A 777 -44.08 31.42 9.35
N THR A 778 -44.13 32.39 10.25
CA THR A 778 -45.20 33.40 10.29
C THR A 778 -44.74 34.68 9.61
N LEU A 779 -45.46 35.09 8.58
CA LEU A 779 -45.21 36.28 7.77
C LEU A 779 -46.05 37.46 8.30
N ALA A 780 -45.48 38.66 8.32
CA ALA A 780 -46.19 39.87 8.73
C ALA A 780 -47.05 40.40 7.56
N GLY A 781 -48.37 40.44 7.73
CA GLY A 781 -49.33 40.82 6.70
C GLY A 781 -50.20 39.66 6.21
N LEU A 782 -51.24 40.01 5.44
CA LEU A 782 -52.15 39.06 4.80
C LEU A 782 -51.75 38.86 3.34
N TYR A 783 -51.39 37.62 2.99
CA TYR A 783 -50.97 37.24 1.65
C TYR A 783 -51.87 36.14 1.09
N PRO A 784 -53.09 36.47 0.65
CA PRO A 784 -54.01 35.50 0.06
C PRO A 784 -53.50 34.92 -1.26
N GLU A 785 -52.47 35.53 -1.87
CA GLU A 785 -51.83 35.09 -3.11
C GLU A 785 -50.83 33.92 -2.90
N LEU A 786 -50.56 33.54 -1.64
CA LEU A 786 -49.75 32.38 -1.30
C LEU A 786 -50.59 31.10 -1.36
N GLU A 787 -50.19 30.19 -2.25
CA GLU A 787 -50.85 28.90 -2.45
C GLU A 787 -49.90 27.74 -2.16
N VAL A 788 -50.49 26.57 -1.88
CA VAL A 788 -49.75 25.31 -1.74
C VAL A 788 -48.99 25.03 -3.03
N GLY A 789 -47.71 24.69 -2.91
CA GLY A 789 -46.82 24.41 -4.03
C GLY A 789 -45.95 25.58 -4.46
N ARG A 790 -46.20 26.80 -3.97
CA ARG A 790 -45.37 27.98 -4.26
C ARG A 790 -43.98 27.88 -3.61
N TRP A 791 -42.95 28.36 -4.31
CA TRP A 791 -41.59 28.43 -3.80
C TRP A 791 -41.35 29.74 -3.04
N LEU A 792 -40.71 29.64 -1.89
CA LEU A 792 -40.27 30.79 -1.09
C LEU A 792 -38.77 30.67 -0.79
N ILE A 793 -38.12 31.81 -0.64
CA ILE A 793 -36.71 31.92 -0.24
C ILE A 793 -36.64 32.73 1.05
N LEU A 794 -36.18 32.11 2.13
CA LEU A 794 -35.78 32.83 3.34
C LEU A 794 -34.38 33.38 3.09
N TYR A 795 -34.29 34.65 2.76
CA TYR A 795 -33.09 35.30 2.26
C TYR A 795 -32.49 36.25 3.30
N ARG A 796 -31.23 36.03 3.66
CA ARG A 796 -30.51 36.81 4.69
C ARG A 796 -29.71 37.98 4.12
N GLY A 797 -29.63 38.09 2.80
CA GLY A 797 -28.79 39.08 2.13
C GLY A 797 -27.68 38.42 1.33
N ARG A 798 -27.01 39.23 0.51
CA ARG A 798 -26.01 38.75 -0.44
C ARG A 798 -24.78 38.25 0.30
N GLY A 799 -24.36 37.01 0.00
CA GLY A 799 -23.24 36.34 0.68
C GLY A 799 -23.54 35.81 2.07
N GLU A 800 -24.73 36.05 2.62
CA GLU A 800 -25.16 35.60 3.96
C GLU A 800 -26.00 34.30 3.91
N GLY A 801 -26.26 33.79 2.71
CA GLY A 801 -27.01 32.56 2.49
C GLY A 801 -28.52 32.70 2.56
N GLY A 802 -29.20 31.55 2.46
CA GLY A 802 -30.66 31.48 2.54
C GLY A 802 -31.19 30.06 2.43
N HIS A 803 -32.50 29.91 2.62
CA HIS A 803 -33.19 28.62 2.63
C HIS A 803 -34.35 28.60 1.65
N VAL A 804 -34.40 27.57 0.80
CA VAL A 804 -35.46 27.40 -0.21
C VAL A 804 -36.49 26.40 0.30
N VAL A 805 -37.73 26.84 0.36
CA VAL A 805 -38.87 26.04 0.83
C VAL A 805 -40.00 26.04 -0.19
N ARG A 806 -40.77 24.95 -0.19
CA ARG A 806 -41.99 24.84 -0.99
C ARG A 806 -43.18 24.75 -0.04
N VAL A 807 -44.12 25.65 -0.20
CA VAL A 807 -45.28 25.78 0.69
C VAL A 807 -46.15 24.53 0.62
N THR A 808 -46.46 23.92 1.76
CA THR A 808 -47.35 22.75 1.90
C THR A 808 -48.68 23.10 2.56
N SER A 809 -48.71 24.18 3.35
CA SER A 809 -49.93 24.69 3.99
C SER A 809 -49.87 26.20 4.17
N VAL A 810 -51.00 26.88 4.03
CA VAL A 810 -51.13 28.33 4.27
C VAL A 810 -52.32 28.57 5.21
N THR A 811 -52.12 29.38 6.24
CA THR A 811 -53.18 29.80 7.15
C THR A 811 -53.15 31.32 7.31
N LEU A 812 -54.25 31.99 6.94
CA LEU A 812 -54.43 33.42 7.11
C LEU A 812 -54.98 33.71 8.51
N ALA A 813 -54.34 34.63 9.24
CA ALA A 813 -54.81 35.15 10.52
C ALA A 813 -55.41 36.56 10.35
N THR A 814 -55.41 37.39 11.40
CA THR A 814 -55.97 38.76 11.35
C THR A 814 -55.02 39.74 10.64
N ASP A 815 -53.72 39.63 10.90
CA ASP A 815 -52.66 40.51 10.42
C ASP A 815 -51.37 39.74 10.06
N THR A 816 -51.39 38.42 10.11
CA THR A 816 -50.26 37.54 9.76
C THR A 816 -50.69 36.39 8.86
N THR A 817 -49.72 35.80 8.16
CA THR A 817 -49.91 34.61 7.33
C THR A 817 -48.91 33.54 7.75
N PHE A 818 -49.39 32.39 8.23
CA PHE A 818 -48.53 31.24 8.53
C PHE A 818 -48.35 30.38 7.27
N VAL A 819 -47.10 30.00 6.98
CA VAL A 819 -46.75 29.06 5.92
C VAL A 819 -46.01 27.86 6.51
N GLY A 820 -46.48 26.66 6.19
CA GLY A 820 -45.77 25.40 6.48
C GLY A 820 -45.10 24.86 5.21
N TRP A 821 -44.02 24.11 5.36
CA TRP A 821 -43.33 23.43 4.25
C TRP A 821 -42.97 21.98 4.58
N ASP A 822 -42.33 21.28 3.63
CA ASP A 822 -41.93 19.87 3.80
C ASP A 822 -41.03 19.68 5.04
N PRO A 823 -41.37 18.78 5.99
CA PRO A 823 -40.56 18.53 7.18
C PRO A 823 -39.12 18.08 6.90
N ARG A 824 -38.84 17.54 5.70
CA ARG A 824 -37.48 17.19 5.24
C ARG A 824 -36.63 18.42 4.93
N ARG A 825 -37.22 19.62 4.90
CA ARG A 825 -36.57 20.92 4.69
C ARG A 825 -36.63 21.78 5.95
N PHE A 826 -36.29 21.21 7.11
CA PHE A 826 -36.18 21.99 8.34
C PHE A 826 -35.20 23.16 8.14
N ALA A 827 -35.48 24.29 8.79
CA ALA A 827 -34.57 25.43 8.75
C ALA A 827 -33.20 25.01 9.31
N PRO A 828 -32.10 25.14 8.55
CA PRO A 828 -30.80 24.67 9.00
C PRO A 828 -30.17 25.59 10.05
N GLU A 829 -30.66 26.83 10.13
CA GLU A 829 -30.12 27.89 10.96
C GLU A 829 -31.22 28.90 11.32
N THR A 830 -30.90 29.88 12.16
CA THR A 830 -31.84 30.92 12.57
C THR A 830 -32.02 31.99 11.49
N PHE A 831 -33.28 32.31 11.16
CA PHE A 831 -33.65 33.42 10.28
C PHE A 831 -34.34 34.53 11.10
N LEU A 832 -33.62 35.62 11.35
CA LEU A 832 -34.04 36.66 12.28
C LEU A 832 -35.10 37.58 11.69
N ALA A 833 -36.21 37.76 12.41
CA ALA A 833 -37.22 38.76 12.10
C ALA A 833 -36.71 40.20 12.37
N PRO A 834 -37.25 41.23 11.71
CA PRO A 834 -36.76 42.62 11.85
C PRO A 834 -36.73 43.15 13.29
N GLY A 835 -37.66 42.71 14.14
CA GLY A 835 -37.78 43.14 15.54
C GLY A 835 -37.00 42.31 16.57
N ASP A 836 -36.26 41.28 16.14
CA ASP A 836 -35.53 40.39 17.03
C ASP A 836 -34.26 41.08 17.61
N PRO A 837 -34.01 41.05 18.92
CA PRO A 837 -32.82 41.67 19.52
C PRO A 837 -31.50 40.94 19.22
N ALA A 838 -31.53 39.70 18.70
CA ALA A 838 -30.32 38.93 18.44
C ALA A 838 -29.42 39.58 17.36
N PRO A 839 -28.08 39.51 17.49
CA PRO A 839 -27.16 40.03 16.48
C PRO A 839 -27.15 39.12 15.23
N GLY A 840 -27.19 39.72 14.03
CA GLY A 840 -27.12 38.99 12.77
C GLY A 840 -27.95 39.63 11.65
N PRO A 841 -27.79 39.17 10.40
CA PRO A 841 -28.57 39.67 9.27
C PRO A 841 -30.06 39.35 9.44
N ARG A 842 -30.92 40.27 9.02
CA ARG A 842 -32.38 40.09 9.05
C ARG A 842 -32.82 39.34 7.81
N ALA A 843 -33.65 38.33 8.01
CA ALA A 843 -34.19 37.54 6.93
C ALA A 843 -35.42 38.23 6.31
N THR A 844 -35.51 38.15 5.00
CA THR A 844 -36.67 38.53 4.20
C THR A 844 -37.17 37.31 3.45
N VAL A 845 -38.48 37.21 3.24
CA VAL A 845 -39.08 36.11 2.50
C VAL A 845 -39.39 36.59 1.09
N LEU A 846 -38.81 35.93 0.09
CA LEU A 846 -38.98 36.24 -1.32
C LEU A 846 -39.93 35.20 -1.94
N GLY A 847 -41.08 35.63 -2.47
CA GLY A 847 -42.12 34.75 -2.99
C GLY A 847 -42.32 34.80 -4.51
N ASN A 848 -41.55 35.61 -5.24
CA ASN A 848 -41.50 35.64 -6.71
C ASN A 848 -40.26 34.91 -7.23
N GLY A 849 -40.06 33.68 -6.74
CA GLY A 849 -38.96 32.79 -7.12
C GLY A 849 -39.46 31.53 -7.81
N VAL A 850 -38.71 31.04 -8.81
CA VAL A 850 -38.98 29.76 -9.47
C VAL A 850 -37.68 28.98 -9.73
N PRO A 851 -37.67 27.64 -9.58
CA PRO A 851 -36.54 26.82 -9.99
C PRO A 851 -36.25 26.97 -11.48
N ALA A 852 -34.96 26.97 -11.81
CA ALA A 852 -34.48 26.92 -13.17
C ALA A 852 -33.29 25.97 -13.27
N HIS A 853 -33.14 25.36 -14.44
CA HIS A 853 -32.11 24.36 -14.71
C HIS A 853 -31.17 24.83 -15.81
N HIS A 854 -29.89 24.49 -15.69
CA HIS A 854 -28.88 24.78 -16.71
C HIS A 854 -29.16 23.98 -18.00
N GLY A 855 -29.20 24.65 -19.14
CA GLY A 855 -29.22 24.05 -20.47
C GLY A 855 -29.97 24.91 -21.50
N LEU A 856 -29.37 25.13 -22.68
CA LEU A 856 -29.99 25.84 -23.80
C LEU A 856 -30.95 24.90 -24.56
N PRO A 857 -32.26 25.20 -24.68
CA PRO A 857 -33.17 24.42 -25.49
C PRO A 857 -32.93 24.71 -26.98
N VAL A 858 -32.84 23.64 -27.78
CA VAL A 858 -32.71 23.71 -29.23
C VAL A 858 -33.68 22.73 -29.85
N SER A 859 -34.56 23.25 -30.72
CA SER A 859 -35.59 22.48 -31.41
C SER A 859 -35.45 22.63 -32.91
N PRO A 860 -36.01 21.71 -33.72
CA PRO A 860 -36.00 21.81 -35.18
C PRO A 860 -36.63 23.12 -35.68
N LEU A 861 -36.34 23.49 -36.93
CA LEU A 861 -37.09 24.55 -37.60
C LEU A 861 -38.47 24.02 -38.01
N PRO A 862 -39.56 24.76 -37.77
CA PRO A 862 -40.87 24.40 -38.31
C PRO A 862 -40.80 24.33 -39.84
N GLU A 863 -41.59 23.44 -40.45
CA GLU A 863 -41.72 23.40 -41.91
C GLU A 863 -42.17 24.77 -42.47
N GLY A 864 -41.47 25.26 -43.49
CA GLY A 864 -41.75 26.55 -44.12
C GLY A 864 -41.21 27.80 -43.39
N PHE A 865 -40.35 27.63 -42.37
CA PHE A 865 -39.76 28.76 -41.65
C PHE A 865 -38.76 29.57 -42.51
N GLU A 866 -39.09 30.83 -42.79
CA GLU A 866 -38.19 31.78 -43.46
C GLU A 866 -37.28 32.49 -42.44
N ALA A 867 -36.01 32.08 -42.36
CA ALA A 867 -35.03 32.60 -41.40
C ALA A 867 -34.85 34.13 -41.44
N ASP A 868 -35.14 34.78 -42.58
CA ASP A 868 -35.01 36.23 -42.75
C ASP A 868 -36.14 37.05 -42.13
N SER A 869 -37.24 36.41 -41.74
CA SER A 869 -38.37 37.04 -41.05
C SER A 869 -38.29 36.94 -39.51
N ALA A 870 -37.32 36.17 -39.00
CA ALA A 870 -37.17 35.87 -37.58
C ALA A 870 -36.39 36.95 -36.80
N GLU A 871 -36.63 37.02 -35.50
CA GLU A 871 -35.82 37.82 -34.56
C GLU A 871 -34.32 37.48 -34.67
N PRO A 872 -33.40 38.43 -34.38
CA PRO A 872 -31.95 38.25 -34.56
C PRO A 872 -31.37 36.99 -33.89
N PHE A 873 -31.88 36.64 -32.71
CA PHE A 873 -31.45 35.45 -31.98
C PHE A 873 -31.88 34.14 -32.67
N ALA A 874 -33.14 34.06 -33.11
CA ALA A 874 -33.66 32.89 -33.82
C ALA A 874 -32.96 32.69 -35.18
N ARG A 875 -32.66 33.78 -35.89
CA ARG A 875 -31.89 33.75 -37.15
C ARG A 875 -30.46 33.21 -36.95
N SER A 876 -29.81 33.60 -35.85
CA SER A 876 -28.44 33.16 -35.53
C SER A 876 -28.34 31.65 -35.24
N LEU A 877 -29.46 31.02 -34.84
CA LEU A 877 -29.53 29.59 -34.55
C LEU A 877 -29.99 28.74 -35.76
N ALA A 878 -30.43 29.35 -36.86
CA ALA A 878 -31.10 28.64 -37.96
C ALA A 878 -30.23 27.53 -38.59
N GLN A 879 -28.94 27.80 -38.84
CA GLN A 879 -28.01 26.81 -39.40
C GLN A 879 -27.81 25.59 -38.48
N TRP A 880 -27.87 25.81 -37.17
CA TRP A 880 -27.70 24.77 -36.16
C TRP A 880 -28.99 23.97 -35.99
N ARG A 881 -30.15 24.63 -36.02
CA ARG A 881 -31.47 23.99 -35.96
C ARG A 881 -31.76 23.13 -37.18
N ALA A 882 -31.16 23.39 -38.33
CA ALA A 882 -31.26 22.53 -39.51
C ALA A 882 -30.64 21.13 -39.30
N LEU A 883 -29.61 21.01 -38.44
CA LEU A 883 -29.00 19.72 -38.10
C LEU A 883 -29.91 18.83 -37.23
N LEU A 884 -31.00 19.39 -36.69
CA LEU A 884 -31.99 18.69 -35.87
C LEU A 884 -33.09 18.00 -36.68
N SER A 885 -33.05 18.13 -38.02
CA SER A 885 -33.98 17.45 -38.94
C SER A 885 -33.25 16.57 -39.97
N PRO A 886 -32.42 15.60 -39.56
CA PRO A 886 -31.68 14.76 -40.49
C PRO A 886 -32.60 13.76 -41.20
N VAL A 887 -32.27 13.44 -42.46
CA VAL A 887 -32.87 12.32 -43.20
C VAL A 887 -31.90 11.15 -43.16
N VAL A 888 -32.37 9.99 -42.73
CA VAL A 888 -31.57 8.76 -42.59
C VAL A 888 -32.18 7.63 -43.42
N ASP A 889 -31.35 6.72 -43.94
CA ASP A 889 -31.84 5.48 -44.54
C ASP A 889 -32.11 4.45 -43.44
N GLY A 890 -33.39 4.24 -43.12
CA GLY A 890 -33.79 3.32 -42.05
C GLY A 890 -33.51 1.84 -42.35
N GLY A 891 -33.12 1.49 -43.59
CA GLY A 891 -32.69 0.14 -43.95
C GLY A 891 -31.28 -0.21 -43.45
N GLU A 892 -30.42 0.81 -43.27
CA GLU A 892 -29.02 0.65 -42.83
C GLU A 892 -28.73 1.33 -41.48
N ALA A 893 -29.44 2.41 -41.15
CA ALA A 893 -29.17 3.24 -39.98
C ALA A 893 -29.84 2.71 -38.71
N ARG A 894 -29.14 1.87 -37.95
CA ARG A 894 -29.57 1.42 -36.61
C ARG A 894 -29.21 2.40 -35.48
N GLU A 895 -28.28 3.31 -35.76
CA GLU A 895 -27.74 4.24 -34.80
C GLU A 895 -27.47 5.61 -35.46
N PHE A 896 -27.76 6.69 -34.76
CA PHE A 896 -27.58 8.06 -35.25
C PHE A 896 -26.88 8.91 -34.18
N ALA A 897 -25.71 9.48 -34.48
CA ALA A 897 -25.00 10.35 -33.56
C ALA A 897 -25.68 11.72 -33.45
N LEU A 898 -25.94 12.19 -32.22
CA LEU A 898 -26.55 13.49 -32.02
C LEU A 898 -25.62 14.62 -32.49
N PRO A 899 -26.14 15.64 -33.19
CA PRO A 899 -25.33 16.75 -33.69
C PRO A 899 -24.80 17.65 -32.56
N PHE A 900 -25.46 17.65 -31.39
CA PHE A 900 -25.10 18.47 -30.24
C PHE A 900 -25.05 17.66 -28.95
N HIS A 901 -24.07 17.97 -28.12
CA HIS A 901 -23.79 17.35 -26.83
C HIS A 901 -23.03 18.35 -25.94
N PRO A 902 -23.05 18.20 -24.60
CA PRO A 902 -23.79 17.20 -23.84
C PRO A 902 -25.29 17.49 -23.77
N VAL A 903 -26.11 16.44 -23.82
CA VAL A 903 -27.56 16.54 -23.55
C VAL A 903 -27.74 16.84 -22.06
N SER A 904 -28.57 17.83 -21.75
CA SER A 904 -28.88 18.21 -20.37
C SER A 904 -29.64 17.11 -19.65
N VAL A 905 -29.26 16.84 -18.41
CA VAL A 905 -29.94 15.89 -17.52
C VAL A 905 -30.46 16.66 -16.33
N GLN A 906 -31.78 16.68 -16.12
CA GLN A 906 -32.42 17.57 -15.15
C GLN A 906 -33.19 16.79 -14.09
N ALA A 907 -33.10 17.24 -12.85
CA ALA A 907 -33.93 16.76 -11.74
C ALA A 907 -34.90 17.87 -11.34
N SER A 908 -36.20 17.58 -11.37
CA SER A 908 -37.27 18.54 -11.07
C SER A 908 -37.13 19.15 -9.67
N GLY A 909 -37.43 20.44 -9.54
CA GLY A 909 -37.41 21.19 -8.30
C GLY A 909 -36.01 21.50 -7.76
N TYR A 910 -35.97 22.16 -6.61
CA TYR A 910 -34.73 22.54 -5.93
C TYR A 910 -34.17 21.41 -5.05
N PRO A 911 -32.83 21.22 -4.90
CA PRO A 911 -32.27 20.16 -4.07
C PRO A 911 -32.69 20.26 -2.59
N LEU A 912 -32.76 19.11 -1.89
CA LEU A 912 -32.95 19.08 -0.44
C LEU A 912 -31.64 19.48 0.26
N PRO A 913 -31.70 20.16 1.41
CA PRO A 913 -30.49 20.46 2.19
C PRO A 913 -29.71 19.17 2.51
N GLY A 914 -28.43 19.12 2.16
CA GLY A 914 -27.54 17.98 2.41
C GLY A 914 -27.65 16.80 1.43
N ASP A 915 -28.43 16.92 0.36
CA ASP A 915 -28.74 15.81 -0.55
C ASP A 915 -28.07 15.99 -1.93
N GLU A 916 -26.95 15.33 -2.17
CA GLU A 916 -26.15 15.47 -3.41
C GLU A 916 -26.44 14.39 -4.49
N SER A 917 -27.24 13.36 -4.17
CA SER A 917 -27.42 12.16 -5.01
C SER A 917 -28.72 12.15 -5.83
N ARG A 918 -29.15 13.29 -6.39
CA ARG A 918 -30.38 13.36 -7.20
C ARG A 918 -30.17 12.73 -8.58
N ARG A 919 -31.00 11.76 -8.95
CA ARG A 919 -31.09 11.26 -10.34
C ARG A 919 -31.91 12.23 -11.19
N GLY A 920 -31.44 12.52 -12.41
CA GLY A 920 -32.13 13.37 -13.37
C GLY A 920 -32.55 12.61 -14.63
N THR A 921 -33.38 13.25 -15.44
CA THR A 921 -33.88 12.75 -16.73
C THR A 921 -33.25 13.52 -17.89
N PRO A 922 -32.69 12.84 -18.91
CA PRO A 922 -32.20 13.48 -20.13
C PRO A 922 -33.30 14.30 -20.81
N GLN A 923 -32.99 15.52 -21.21
CA GLN A 923 -33.90 16.44 -21.86
C GLN A 923 -33.76 16.31 -23.39
N LEU A 924 -34.40 15.28 -23.94
CA LEU A 924 -34.42 14.96 -25.36
C LEU A 924 -35.80 14.40 -25.75
N GLN A 925 -36.34 14.90 -26.85
CA GLN A 925 -37.51 14.39 -27.55
C GLN A 925 -37.14 14.09 -29.00
N VAL A 926 -37.61 12.96 -29.49
CA VAL A 926 -37.36 12.48 -30.84
C VAL A 926 -38.69 12.18 -31.51
N SER A 927 -38.86 12.62 -32.76
CA SER A 927 -39.93 12.19 -33.63
C SER A 927 -39.37 11.54 -34.89
N VAL A 928 -40.12 10.57 -35.44
CA VAL A 928 -39.85 9.90 -36.72
C VAL A 928 -41.05 10.18 -37.60
N GLU A 929 -40.88 10.93 -38.69
CA GLU A 929 -42.00 11.39 -39.53
C GLU A 929 -43.14 12.05 -38.72
N ASP A 930 -42.76 12.90 -37.76
CA ASP A 930 -43.64 13.60 -36.81
C ASP A 930 -44.30 12.73 -35.73
N ASP A 931 -44.16 11.41 -35.77
CA ASP A 931 -44.61 10.52 -34.70
C ASP A 931 -43.60 10.51 -33.54
N PRO A 932 -44.01 10.79 -32.29
CA PRO A 932 -43.09 10.89 -31.15
C PRO A 932 -42.64 9.51 -30.67
N TRP A 933 -41.34 9.32 -30.55
CA TRP A 933 -40.75 8.09 -30.01
C TRP A 933 -40.36 8.29 -28.54
N THR A 934 -40.40 7.20 -27.76
CA THR A 934 -40.16 7.25 -26.31
C THR A 934 -38.75 6.82 -25.94
N LEU A 935 -38.06 7.62 -25.11
CA LEU A 935 -36.77 7.25 -24.53
C LEU A 935 -36.96 6.16 -23.48
N VAL A 936 -36.26 5.03 -23.63
CA VAL A 936 -36.19 3.95 -22.64
C VAL A 936 -34.75 3.75 -22.17
N GLU A 937 -34.55 3.02 -21.06
CA GLU A 937 -33.20 2.70 -20.57
C GLU A 937 -32.58 1.54 -21.37
N ASP A 938 -33.39 0.53 -21.69
CA ASP A 938 -32.99 -0.67 -22.43
C ASP A 938 -34.05 -1.14 -23.42
N LEU A 939 -33.58 -1.62 -24.59
CA LEU A 939 -34.39 -2.17 -25.68
C LEU A 939 -34.72 -3.66 -25.45
N SER A 940 -33.96 -4.38 -24.62
CA SER A 940 -34.05 -5.85 -24.47
C SER A 940 -35.42 -6.38 -24.01
N VAL A 941 -36.19 -5.54 -23.32
CA VAL A 941 -37.52 -5.87 -22.78
C VAL A 941 -38.68 -5.29 -23.62
N GLN A 942 -38.38 -4.63 -24.73
CA GLN A 942 -39.35 -3.96 -25.59
C GLN A 942 -39.86 -4.90 -26.69
N GLY A 943 -41.14 -4.79 -27.02
CA GLY A 943 -41.75 -5.53 -28.11
C GLY A 943 -41.35 -5.02 -29.50
N PRO A 944 -41.54 -5.83 -30.55
CA PRO A 944 -41.13 -5.51 -31.92
C PRO A 944 -41.87 -4.32 -32.56
N GLY A 945 -43.00 -3.90 -31.98
CA GLY A 945 -43.79 -2.75 -32.43
C GLY A 945 -43.66 -1.51 -31.55
N ASP A 946 -42.82 -1.54 -30.52
CA ASP A 946 -42.70 -0.43 -29.58
C ASP A 946 -41.80 0.67 -30.18
N GLU A 947 -42.37 1.87 -30.40
CA GLU A 947 -41.70 3.05 -30.96
C GLU A 947 -40.80 3.72 -29.91
N VAL A 948 -39.70 3.03 -29.61
CA VAL A 948 -38.77 3.35 -28.52
C VAL A 948 -37.35 3.51 -29.01
N PHE A 949 -36.58 4.34 -28.30
CA PHE A 949 -35.16 4.54 -28.56
C PHE A 949 -34.38 4.60 -27.25
N VAL A 950 -33.07 4.33 -27.34
CA VAL A 950 -32.14 4.45 -26.21
C VAL A 950 -31.02 5.43 -26.55
N LEU A 951 -30.50 6.10 -25.52
CA LEU A 951 -29.26 6.84 -25.63
C LEU A 951 -28.06 5.92 -25.37
N ARG A 952 -27.02 6.07 -26.18
CA ARG A 952 -25.74 5.39 -26.03
C ARG A 952 -24.61 6.40 -26.14
N ALA A 953 -23.51 6.15 -25.43
CA ALA A 953 -22.30 6.94 -25.63
C ALA A 953 -21.71 6.65 -27.03
N THR A 954 -21.21 7.68 -27.69
CA THR A 954 -20.38 7.49 -28.89
C THR A 954 -18.94 7.13 -28.50
N PRO A 955 -18.18 6.50 -29.39
CA PRO A 955 -16.75 6.25 -29.18
C PRO A 955 -15.94 7.53 -28.88
N THR A 956 -16.43 8.69 -29.30
CA THR A 956 -15.74 9.99 -29.20
C THR A 956 -16.21 10.86 -28.02
N GLY A 957 -17.09 10.36 -27.14
CA GLY A 957 -17.52 11.09 -25.93
C GLY A 957 -18.80 11.92 -26.06
N GLY A 958 -19.59 11.72 -27.13
CA GLY A 958 -20.94 12.29 -27.30
C GLY A 958 -22.04 11.27 -27.02
N ALA A 959 -23.26 11.56 -27.46
CA ALA A 959 -24.41 10.65 -27.37
C ALA A 959 -24.96 10.29 -28.76
N SER A 960 -25.38 9.04 -28.96
CA SER A 960 -26.09 8.53 -30.12
C SER A 960 -27.45 7.97 -29.74
N LEU A 961 -28.39 8.05 -30.67
CA LEU A 961 -29.69 7.41 -30.63
C LEU A 961 -29.56 6.03 -31.23
N ARG A 962 -30.13 5.03 -30.57
CA ARG A 962 -30.22 3.67 -31.11
C ARG A 962 -31.68 3.21 -31.08
N TRP A 963 -32.13 2.72 -32.23
CA TRP A 963 -33.48 2.19 -32.44
C TRP A 963 -33.51 0.68 -32.26
N GLY A 964 -34.72 0.11 -32.20
CA GLY A 964 -34.92 -1.33 -32.21
C GLY A 964 -34.52 -1.98 -33.54
N ASP A 965 -34.51 -3.31 -33.56
CA ASP A 965 -34.26 -4.12 -34.76
C ASP A 965 -35.53 -4.80 -35.30
N GLY A 966 -36.71 -4.39 -34.84
CA GLY A 966 -37.97 -5.04 -35.15
C GLY A 966 -38.18 -6.35 -34.39
N THR A 967 -37.29 -6.69 -33.44
CA THR A 967 -37.50 -7.72 -32.41
C THR A 967 -37.52 -7.09 -31.02
N ASN A 968 -36.49 -6.30 -30.71
CA ASN A 968 -36.32 -5.57 -29.44
C ASN A 968 -36.56 -4.07 -29.68
N GLY A 969 -37.83 -3.67 -29.73
CA GLY A 969 -38.26 -2.35 -30.22
C GLY A 969 -38.46 -2.29 -31.74
N ALA A 970 -39.22 -1.31 -32.21
CA ALA A 970 -39.45 -1.05 -33.62
C ALA A 970 -38.16 -0.61 -34.34
N ALA A 971 -37.95 -1.12 -35.56
CA ALA A 971 -36.90 -0.61 -36.46
C ALA A 971 -37.42 0.60 -37.24
N LEU A 972 -36.51 1.44 -37.72
CA LEU A 972 -36.87 2.49 -38.67
C LEU A 972 -37.43 1.89 -39.97
N PRO A 973 -38.35 2.58 -40.66
CA PRO A 973 -38.81 2.16 -41.97
C PRO A 973 -37.63 2.01 -42.95
N PRO A 974 -37.55 0.93 -43.78
CA PRO A 974 -36.42 0.68 -44.67
C PRO A 974 -36.48 1.56 -45.94
N ARG A 975 -36.43 2.88 -45.73
CA ARG A 975 -36.48 3.97 -46.70
C ARG A 975 -35.90 5.23 -46.07
N GLU A 976 -35.72 6.28 -46.88
CA GLU A 976 -35.41 7.61 -46.36
C GLU A 976 -36.50 8.06 -45.39
N THR A 977 -36.09 8.36 -44.16
CA THR A 977 -36.94 8.69 -43.03
C THR A 977 -36.43 9.97 -42.37
N ALA A 978 -37.33 10.94 -42.17
CA ALA A 978 -37.00 12.20 -41.52
C ALA A 978 -37.11 12.07 -40.00
N LEU A 979 -36.08 12.54 -39.28
CA LEU A 979 -36.07 12.61 -37.82
C LEU A 979 -36.29 14.05 -37.36
N GLY A 980 -36.98 14.24 -36.23
CA GLY A 980 -37.08 15.52 -35.53
C GLY A 980 -36.45 15.43 -34.15
N LEU A 981 -35.44 16.26 -33.88
CA LEU A 981 -34.66 16.21 -32.64
C LEU A 981 -34.85 17.51 -31.82
N SER A 982 -35.56 17.44 -30.69
CA SER A 982 -35.64 18.55 -29.74
C SER A 982 -34.87 18.20 -28.47
N LEU A 983 -33.83 18.95 -28.14
CA LEU A 983 -33.00 18.68 -26.97
C LEU A 983 -32.58 19.93 -26.22
N ARG A 984 -32.16 19.78 -24.97
CA ARG A 984 -31.42 20.81 -24.25
C ARG A 984 -29.95 20.48 -24.20
N ILE A 985 -29.12 21.49 -24.43
CA ILE A 985 -27.66 21.38 -24.42
C ILE A 985 -27.13 22.08 -23.17
N GLY A 986 -26.42 21.35 -22.33
CA GLY A 986 -25.79 21.92 -21.14
C GLY A 986 -25.91 20.99 -19.94
N LEU A 987 -24.78 20.66 -19.35
CA LEU A 987 -24.64 19.69 -18.26
C LEU A 987 -23.50 20.15 -17.36
N GLY A 988 -23.38 19.56 -16.18
CA GLY A 988 -22.10 19.55 -15.50
C GLY A 988 -21.90 20.61 -14.43
N THR A 989 -20.68 20.62 -13.90
CA THR A 989 -20.23 21.53 -12.84
C THR A 989 -20.15 22.98 -13.31
N VAL A 990 -20.05 23.21 -14.63
CA VAL A 990 -20.03 24.55 -15.25
C VAL A 990 -21.29 25.38 -14.93
N GLY A 991 -22.42 24.71 -14.62
CA GLY A 991 -23.64 25.39 -14.20
C GLY A 991 -23.63 25.88 -12.74
N ASN A 992 -22.67 25.49 -11.90
CA ASN A 992 -22.62 25.89 -10.49
C ASN A 992 -22.09 27.32 -10.32
N VAL A 993 -22.91 28.30 -10.70
CA VAL A 993 -22.59 29.72 -10.62
C VAL A 993 -22.91 30.33 -9.26
N GLY A 994 -22.12 31.33 -8.87
CA GLY A 994 -22.33 32.08 -7.63
C GLY A 994 -23.62 32.93 -7.61
N GLU A 995 -23.90 33.50 -6.45
CA GLU A 995 -25.05 34.40 -6.26
C GLU A 995 -24.95 35.68 -7.12
N GLY A 996 -26.06 36.04 -7.77
CA GLY A 996 -26.19 37.28 -8.54
C GLY A 996 -25.46 37.28 -9.88
N VAL A 997 -25.07 36.12 -10.41
CA VAL A 997 -24.43 35.95 -11.73
C VAL A 997 -25.47 35.99 -12.86
N LEU A 998 -26.62 35.35 -12.66
CA LEU A 998 -27.69 35.21 -13.66
C LEU A 998 -28.60 36.43 -13.61
N THR A 999 -28.36 37.39 -14.49
CA THR A 999 -29.02 38.72 -14.44
C THR A 999 -29.63 39.18 -15.76
N ARG A 1000 -29.45 38.41 -16.85
CA ARG A 1000 -29.90 38.78 -18.19
C ARG A 1000 -31.07 37.92 -18.64
N LEU A 1001 -32.24 38.53 -18.86
CA LEU A 1001 -33.38 37.87 -19.49
C LEU A 1001 -33.17 37.79 -21.01
N LEU A 1002 -33.04 36.58 -21.56
CA LEU A 1002 -32.81 36.36 -22.99
C LEU A 1002 -34.12 36.23 -23.77
N GLN A 1003 -35.03 35.38 -23.31
CA GLN A 1003 -36.28 35.08 -24.02
C GLN A 1003 -37.37 34.68 -23.03
N VAL A 1004 -38.60 35.10 -23.33
CA VAL A 1004 -39.81 34.64 -22.67
C VAL A 1004 -40.68 33.96 -23.74
N PRO A 1005 -40.98 32.66 -23.62
CA PRO A 1005 -41.83 31.96 -24.59
C PRO A 1005 -43.26 32.45 -24.45
N LEU A 1006 -43.76 33.14 -25.47
CA LEU A 1006 -45.10 33.68 -25.50
C LEU A 1006 -46.04 32.60 -26.07
N ASP A 1007 -46.96 32.08 -25.26
CA ASP A 1007 -48.07 31.25 -25.73
C ASP A 1007 -49.29 32.14 -26.01
N PRO A 1008 -49.68 32.34 -27.29
CA PRO A 1008 -50.81 33.19 -27.65
C PRO A 1008 -52.14 32.73 -27.05
N GLN A 1009 -52.31 31.45 -26.69
CA GLN A 1009 -53.55 30.89 -26.16
C GLN A 1009 -53.62 30.91 -24.63
N ARG A 1010 -52.49 30.79 -23.92
CA ARG A 1010 -52.44 30.85 -22.44
C ARG A 1010 -52.21 32.26 -21.90
N SER A 1011 -51.59 33.14 -22.65
CA SER A 1011 -51.30 34.52 -22.23
C SER A 1011 -52.48 35.49 -22.41
N ALA A 1012 -53.73 35.04 -22.28
CA ALA A 1012 -54.92 35.89 -22.50
C ALA A 1012 -55.03 37.11 -21.55
N SER A 1013 -54.37 37.08 -20.39
CA SER A 1013 -54.37 38.18 -19.40
C SER A 1013 -53.09 39.02 -19.37
N ALA A 1014 -52.03 38.58 -20.06
CA ALA A 1014 -50.79 39.35 -20.26
C ALA A 1014 -50.59 39.75 -21.74
N GLY A 1015 -51.52 39.34 -22.60
CA GLY A 1015 -51.42 39.35 -24.06
C GLY A 1015 -51.45 40.72 -24.72
N GLU A 1016 -51.85 41.79 -24.05
CA GLU A 1016 -51.71 43.15 -24.62
C GLU A 1016 -50.32 43.76 -24.38
N LEU A 1017 -49.65 43.38 -23.28
CA LEU A 1017 -48.34 43.94 -22.91
C LEU A 1017 -47.20 43.05 -23.41
N LEU A 1018 -47.38 41.73 -23.35
CA LEU A 1018 -46.45 40.75 -23.88
C LEU A 1018 -46.42 40.72 -25.43
N ALA A 1019 -47.49 41.16 -26.12
CA ALA A 1019 -47.56 41.13 -27.58
C ALA A 1019 -46.96 42.36 -28.28
N ARG A 1020 -46.54 43.40 -27.55
CA ARG A 1020 -46.05 44.65 -28.13
C ARG A 1020 -44.58 44.62 -28.52
N SER A 1021 -43.70 44.26 -27.58
CA SER A 1021 -42.26 44.19 -27.81
C SER A 1021 -41.55 43.40 -26.70
N MET A 1022 -40.67 42.48 -27.07
CA MET A 1022 -39.79 41.77 -26.13
C MET A 1022 -38.82 42.72 -25.41
N ASP A 1023 -38.51 43.87 -26.01
CA ASP A 1023 -37.60 44.85 -25.42
C ASP A 1023 -38.23 45.58 -24.23
N ASP A 1024 -39.53 45.87 -24.28
CA ASP A 1024 -40.26 46.48 -23.16
C ASP A 1024 -40.30 45.54 -21.95
N LEU A 1025 -40.42 44.23 -22.19
CA LEU A 1025 -40.37 43.22 -21.14
C LEU A 1025 -38.98 43.08 -20.53
N ARG A 1026 -37.92 43.11 -21.34
CA ARG A 1026 -36.53 43.12 -20.84
C ARG A 1026 -36.22 44.39 -20.04
N LEU A 1027 -36.89 45.50 -20.36
CA LEU A 1027 -36.78 46.74 -19.59
C LEU A 1027 -37.57 46.69 -18.28
N LEU A 1028 -38.77 46.12 -18.30
CA LEU A 1028 -39.68 46.05 -17.15
C LEU A 1028 -39.30 44.96 -16.14
N VAL A 1029 -38.94 43.76 -16.60
CA VAL A 1029 -38.69 42.61 -15.72
C VAL A 1029 -37.19 42.45 -15.48
N ARG A 1030 -36.80 42.50 -14.22
CA ARG A 1030 -35.44 42.19 -13.74
C ARG A 1030 -35.40 40.77 -13.20
N VAL A 1031 -34.32 40.08 -13.48
CA VAL A 1031 -34.05 38.74 -12.97
C VAL A 1031 -32.72 38.72 -12.24
N ASP A 1032 -32.67 37.97 -11.15
CA ASP A 1032 -31.44 37.67 -10.42
C ASP A 1032 -31.52 36.30 -9.74
N ASN A 1033 -30.39 35.66 -9.46
CA ASN A 1033 -30.33 34.49 -8.60
C ASN A 1033 -29.88 34.88 -7.18
N PRO A 1034 -30.79 34.98 -6.19
CA PRO A 1034 -30.44 35.36 -4.81
C PRO A 1034 -29.67 34.27 -4.06
N LEU A 1035 -29.58 33.05 -4.61
CA LEU A 1035 -28.76 31.96 -4.09
C LEU A 1035 -27.89 31.40 -5.21
N PRO A 1036 -26.74 30.77 -4.89
CA PRO A 1036 -25.93 30.09 -5.89
C PRO A 1036 -26.71 28.97 -6.59
N ALA A 1037 -26.33 28.69 -7.84
CA ALA A 1037 -26.75 27.49 -8.54
C ALA A 1037 -25.99 26.28 -7.98
N VAL A 1038 -26.71 25.18 -7.75
CA VAL A 1038 -26.19 24.02 -7.02
C VAL A 1038 -26.61 22.71 -7.67
N GLY A 1039 -25.89 21.64 -7.36
CA GLY A 1039 -26.20 20.27 -7.80
C GLY A 1039 -25.80 19.95 -9.26
N GLY A 1040 -25.09 20.86 -9.94
CA GLY A 1040 -24.48 20.55 -11.23
C GLY A 1040 -23.30 19.59 -11.04
N ARG A 1041 -23.29 18.47 -11.75
CA ARG A 1041 -22.23 17.45 -11.69
C ARG A 1041 -21.95 16.89 -13.06
N ASP A 1042 -20.68 16.68 -13.37
CA ASP A 1042 -20.27 16.12 -14.65
C ASP A 1042 -20.61 14.63 -14.72
N ALA A 1043 -20.69 14.09 -15.93
CA ALA A 1043 -20.86 12.66 -16.13
C ALA A 1043 -19.69 11.91 -15.48
N GLU A 1044 -19.97 10.72 -14.94
CA GLU A 1044 -18.97 9.89 -14.28
C GLU A 1044 -17.80 9.63 -15.23
N SER A 1045 -16.57 9.81 -14.74
CA SER A 1045 -15.38 9.57 -15.55
C SER A 1045 -15.23 8.08 -15.87
N ILE A 1046 -14.59 7.77 -17.00
CA ILE A 1046 -14.33 6.38 -17.42
C ILE A 1046 -13.59 5.61 -16.31
N ASP A 1047 -12.56 6.21 -15.71
CA ASP A 1047 -11.78 5.56 -14.65
C ASP A 1047 -12.61 5.28 -13.39
N SER A 1048 -13.54 6.18 -13.05
CA SER A 1048 -14.44 5.96 -11.93
C SER A 1048 -15.42 4.82 -12.20
N ILE A 1049 -15.94 4.71 -13.42
CA ILE A 1049 -16.82 3.59 -13.83
C ILE A 1049 -16.03 2.28 -13.80
N ARG A 1050 -14.82 2.26 -14.34
CA ARG A 1050 -13.94 1.07 -14.34
C ARG A 1050 -13.67 0.55 -12.94
N TYR A 1051 -13.51 1.44 -11.96
CA TYR A 1051 -13.29 1.06 -10.57
C TYR A 1051 -14.60 0.65 -9.85
N ARG A 1052 -15.69 1.40 -10.04
CA ARG A 1052 -16.94 1.22 -9.27
C ARG A 1052 -17.85 0.13 -9.83
N ALA A 1053 -17.91 -0.06 -11.15
CA ALA A 1053 -18.80 -1.05 -11.75
C ALA A 1053 -18.48 -2.49 -11.33
N PRO A 1054 -17.21 -2.96 -11.31
CA PRO A 1054 -16.87 -4.30 -10.78
C PRO A 1054 -17.13 -4.44 -9.27
N ALA A 1055 -16.90 -3.37 -8.50
CA ALA A 1055 -17.15 -3.35 -7.07
C ALA A 1055 -18.65 -3.50 -6.75
N GLY A 1056 -19.53 -2.92 -7.58
CA GLY A 1056 -20.99 -3.02 -7.43
C GLY A 1056 -21.52 -4.45 -7.57
N VAL A 1057 -20.98 -5.24 -8.50
CA VAL A 1057 -21.33 -6.67 -8.66
C VAL A 1057 -20.80 -7.53 -7.53
N SER A 1058 -19.67 -7.12 -6.95
CA SER A 1058 -19.09 -7.77 -5.77
C SER A 1058 -19.85 -7.44 -4.48
N GLN A 1059 -20.83 -6.53 -4.53
CA GLN A 1059 -21.60 -6.06 -3.38
C GLN A 1059 -23.11 -6.02 -3.68
N PRO A 1060 -23.81 -7.17 -3.74
CA PRO A 1060 -25.26 -7.19 -3.90
C PRO A 1060 -25.95 -6.38 -2.79
N LEU A 1061 -27.12 -5.79 -3.08
CA LEU A 1061 -27.92 -4.98 -2.14
C LEU A 1061 -28.77 -5.82 -1.18
N SER A 1062 -29.00 -7.09 -1.53
CA SER A 1062 -29.65 -8.09 -0.67
C SER A 1062 -28.70 -9.25 -0.46
N ALA A 1063 -28.77 -9.87 0.72
CA ALA A 1063 -27.94 -11.00 1.05
C ALA A 1063 -28.53 -12.29 0.44
N VAL A 1064 -27.98 -12.69 -0.71
CA VAL A 1064 -28.42 -13.89 -1.44
C VAL A 1064 -27.65 -15.11 -0.98
N THR A 1065 -26.33 -14.96 -0.83
CA THR A 1065 -25.47 -15.99 -0.27
C THR A 1065 -25.33 -15.84 1.23
N VAL A 1066 -24.86 -16.89 1.89
CA VAL A 1066 -24.53 -16.86 3.31
C VAL A 1066 -23.45 -15.80 3.62
N ASP A 1067 -22.45 -15.68 2.75
CA ASP A 1067 -21.33 -14.73 2.92
C ASP A 1067 -21.78 -13.26 2.77
N ASP A 1068 -22.84 -13.00 2.01
CA ASP A 1068 -23.40 -11.65 1.92
C ASP A 1068 -23.95 -11.15 3.25
N TYR A 1069 -24.58 -12.04 4.03
CA TYR A 1069 -25.06 -11.69 5.38
C TYR A 1069 -23.90 -11.28 6.29
N VAL A 1070 -22.76 -11.97 6.18
CA VAL A 1070 -21.53 -11.65 6.93
C VAL A 1070 -20.99 -10.28 6.51
N ARG A 1071 -20.75 -10.10 5.21
CA ARG A 1071 -20.21 -8.86 4.63
C ARG A 1071 -21.06 -7.64 4.95
N MET A 1072 -22.37 -7.75 4.83
CA MET A 1072 -23.30 -6.63 5.08
C MET A 1072 -23.43 -6.26 6.56
N LEU A 1073 -23.27 -7.23 7.47
CA LEU A 1073 -23.29 -6.96 8.89
C LEU A 1073 -21.98 -6.37 9.40
N GLN A 1074 -20.85 -6.78 8.85
CA GLN A 1074 -19.53 -6.21 9.16
C GLN A 1074 -19.41 -4.72 8.79
N GLN A 1075 -20.32 -4.19 7.96
CA GLN A 1075 -20.41 -2.74 7.67
C GLN A 1075 -21.02 -1.93 8.82
N LEU A 1076 -21.67 -2.57 9.80
CA LEU A 1076 -22.18 -1.87 10.97
C LEU A 1076 -21.01 -1.58 11.94
N PRO A 1077 -20.84 -0.33 12.41
CA PRO A 1077 -19.77 0.01 13.36
C PRO A 1077 -19.79 -0.80 14.66
N GLU A 1078 -21.00 -1.26 15.02
CA GLU A 1078 -21.32 -1.99 16.24
C GLU A 1078 -20.87 -3.46 16.23
N VAL A 1079 -20.56 -4.01 15.04
CA VAL A 1079 -20.20 -5.41 14.82
C VAL A 1079 -18.68 -5.55 14.71
N ALA A 1080 -18.09 -6.42 15.53
CA ALA A 1080 -16.68 -6.78 15.43
C ALA A 1080 -16.45 -7.96 14.48
N GLY A 1081 -17.41 -8.91 14.43
CA GLY A 1081 -17.37 -10.03 13.50
C GLY A 1081 -18.75 -10.63 13.23
N ALA A 1082 -18.94 -11.24 12.07
CA ALA A 1082 -20.14 -12.00 11.75
C ALA A 1082 -19.77 -13.31 11.04
N SER A 1083 -20.62 -14.33 11.21
CA SER A 1083 -20.55 -15.61 10.50
C SER A 1083 -21.97 -16.08 10.24
N ALA A 1084 -22.21 -16.75 9.13
CA ALA A 1084 -23.56 -17.19 8.78
C ALA A 1084 -23.55 -18.62 8.24
N ARG A 1085 -24.71 -19.28 8.29
CA ARG A 1085 -24.98 -20.54 7.58
C ARG A 1085 -26.45 -20.77 7.33
N ALA A 1086 -26.76 -21.50 6.27
CA ALA A 1086 -28.12 -21.95 6.00
C ALA A 1086 -28.47 -23.19 6.82
N VAL A 1087 -29.64 -23.18 7.45
CA VAL A 1087 -30.23 -24.30 8.20
C VAL A 1087 -31.61 -24.58 7.65
N ILE A 1088 -31.84 -25.82 7.20
CA ILE A 1088 -33.17 -26.26 6.76
C ILE A 1088 -33.97 -26.66 8.01
N ARG A 1089 -35.08 -25.98 8.27
CA ARG A 1089 -36.07 -26.39 9.28
C ARG A 1089 -37.38 -26.68 8.56
N ASP A 1090 -37.76 -27.96 8.52
CA ASP A 1090 -38.89 -28.49 7.75
C ASP A 1090 -38.82 -28.15 6.25
N LEU A 1091 -39.71 -27.26 5.77
CA LEU A 1091 -39.78 -26.78 4.38
C LEU A 1091 -39.26 -25.34 4.22
N ARG A 1092 -38.58 -24.78 5.24
CA ARG A 1092 -38.09 -23.39 5.24
C ARG A 1092 -36.58 -23.34 5.40
N THR A 1093 -35.94 -22.49 4.61
CA THR A 1093 -34.54 -22.14 4.78
C THR A 1093 -34.44 -21.02 5.81
N VAL A 1094 -33.69 -21.27 6.88
CA VAL A 1094 -33.37 -20.27 7.91
C VAL A 1094 -31.89 -19.95 7.80
N ILE A 1095 -31.52 -18.69 7.58
CA ILE A 1095 -30.13 -18.25 7.66
C ILE A 1095 -29.84 -17.91 9.11
N ARG A 1096 -29.00 -18.73 9.73
CA ARG A 1096 -28.49 -18.49 11.07
C ARG A 1096 -27.24 -17.63 10.96
N VAL A 1097 -27.21 -16.55 11.71
CA VAL A 1097 -26.11 -15.58 11.71
C VAL A 1097 -25.59 -15.42 13.13
N THR A 1098 -24.34 -15.79 13.32
CA THR A 1098 -23.59 -15.58 14.56
C THR A 1098 -22.91 -14.22 14.51
N VAL A 1099 -23.15 -13.37 15.51
CA VAL A 1099 -22.65 -11.99 15.53
C VAL A 1099 -21.85 -11.75 16.81
N LEU A 1100 -20.61 -11.32 16.66
CA LEU A 1100 -19.75 -10.81 17.71
C LEU A 1100 -19.86 -9.29 17.74
N LEU A 1101 -20.34 -8.73 18.85
CA LEU A 1101 -20.42 -7.28 19.02
C LEU A 1101 -19.09 -6.72 19.50
N ARG A 1102 -18.79 -5.49 19.09
CA ARG A 1102 -17.60 -4.77 19.54
C ARG A 1102 -17.73 -4.37 21.01
N ASP A 1103 -16.64 -4.54 21.76
CA ASP A 1103 -16.46 -4.23 23.17
C ASP A 1103 -17.48 -4.94 24.10
N GLU A 1104 -18.02 -6.10 23.71
CA GLU A 1104 -19.19 -6.73 24.35
C GLU A 1104 -19.03 -6.97 25.86
N ASP A 1105 -17.82 -7.25 26.36
CA ASP A 1105 -17.53 -7.45 27.79
C ASP A 1105 -17.58 -6.17 28.63
N THR A 1106 -17.49 -5.00 28.00
CA THR A 1106 -17.52 -3.69 28.68
C THR A 1106 -18.89 -3.01 28.62
N LEU A 1107 -19.82 -3.52 27.81
CA LEU A 1107 -21.13 -2.90 27.61
C LEU A 1107 -22.06 -3.10 28.81
N ASP A 1108 -22.81 -2.04 29.14
CA ASP A 1108 -23.95 -2.20 30.02
C ASP A 1108 -25.12 -2.93 29.31
N ARG A 1109 -26.07 -3.41 30.11
CA ARG A 1109 -27.19 -4.21 29.61
C ARG A 1109 -28.08 -3.46 28.63
N ASP A 1110 -28.24 -2.15 28.77
CA ASP A 1110 -29.17 -1.37 27.94
C ASP A 1110 -28.53 -1.08 26.57
N GLU A 1111 -27.25 -0.76 26.53
CA GLU A 1111 -26.47 -0.59 25.30
C GLU A 1111 -26.33 -1.91 24.53
N LEU A 1112 -26.05 -3.01 25.22
CA LEU A 1112 -26.01 -4.35 24.62
C LEU A 1112 -27.33 -4.68 23.89
N LEU A 1113 -28.48 -4.41 24.53
CA LEU A 1113 -29.79 -4.64 23.93
C LEU A 1113 -30.07 -3.71 22.73
N ARG A 1114 -29.60 -2.46 22.77
CA ARG A 1114 -29.71 -1.53 21.62
C ARG A 1114 -28.95 -2.05 20.41
N ARG A 1115 -27.69 -2.47 20.58
CA ARG A 1115 -26.86 -2.97 19.47
C ARG A 1115 -27.41 -4.24 18.84
N TRP A 1116 -27.84 -5.20 19.67
CA TRP A 1116 -28.53 -6.40 19.21
C TRP A 1116 -29.84 -6.10 18.45
N ALA A 1117 -30.58 -5.05 18.84
CA ALA A 1117 -31.77 -4.63 18.10
C ALA A 1117 -31.41 -4.02 16.73
N GLY A 1118 -30.32 -3.25 16.64
CA GLY A 1118 -29.79 -2.70 15.38
C GLY A 1118 -29.41 -3.80 14.39
N VAL A 1119 -28.65 -4.80 14.84
CA VAL A 1119 -28.27 -6.00 14.06
C VAL A 1119 -29.50 -6.74 13.53
N ARG A 1120 -30.50 -6.98 14.38
CA ARG A 1120 -31.75 -7.65 13.96
C ARG A 1120 -32.52 -6.87 12.89
N ARG A 1121 -32.61 -5.54 13.03
CA ARG A 1121 -33.25 -4.67 12.04
C ARG A 1121 -32.51 -4.77 10.70
N ARG A 1122 -31.18 -4.70 10.71
CA ARG A 1122 -30.36 -4.79 9.49
C ARG A 1122 -30.55 -6.13 8.78
N LEU A 1123 -30.59 -7.23 9.52
CA LEU A 1123 -30.85 -8.57 8.97
C LEU A 1123 -32.21 -8.67 8.27
N GLU A 1124 -33.25 -8.02 8.81
CA GLU A 1124 -34.57 -7.96 8.17
C GLU A 1124 -34.58 -7.10 6.90
N GLU A 1125 -33.76 -6.06 6.80
CA GLU A 1125 -33.65 -5.21 5.60
C GLU A 1125 -32.98 -5.94 4.43
N ILE A 1126 -31.96 -6.76 4.70
CA ILE A 1126 -31.13 -7.37 3.67
C ILE A 1126 -31.60 -8.78 3.25
N ARG A 1127 -32.54 -9.39 3.96
CA ARG A 1127 -32.95 -10.78 3.67
C ARG A 1127 -33.77 -10.90 2.39
N VAL A 1128 -33.68 -12.07 1.76
CA VAL A 1128 -34.52 -12.44 0.63
C VAL A 1128 -35.90 -12.91 1.10
N LEU A 1129 -36.94 -12.57 0.32
CA LEU A 1129 -38.30 -13.05 0.53
C LEU A 1129 -38.36 -14.59 0.51
N GLY A 1130 -39.01 -15.18 1.52
CA GLY A 1130 -39.13 -16.63 1.67
C GLY A 1130 -38.02 -17.30 2.50
N VAL A 1131 -37.03 -16.52 2.94
CA VAL A 1131 -35.96 -16.96 3.85
C VAL A 1131 -36.16 -16.28 5.22
N ASP A 1132 -36.10 -17.08 6.28
CA ASP A 1132 -36.13 -16.58 7.66
C ASP A 1132 -34.69 -16.34 8.15
N VAL A 1133 -34.45 -15.36 9.01
CA VAL A 1133 -33.12 -15.05 9.56
C VAL A 1133 -33.13 -15.17 11.09
N GLU A 1134 -32.07 -15.76 11.66
CA GLU A 1134 -31.91 -15.97 13.11
C GLU A 1134 -30.54 -15.43 13.53
N ALA A 1135 -30.51 -14.38 14.36
CA ALA A 1135 -29.27 -13.84 14.93
C ALA A 1135 -28.95 -14.51 16.28
N LEU A 1136 -27.72 -15.00 16.45
CA LEU A 1136 -27.25 -15.69 17.65
C LEU A 1136 -25.91 -15.10 18.14
N PRO A 1137 -25.64 -15.12 19.46
CA PRO A 1137 -24.32 -14.80 19.99
C PRO A 1137 -23.30 -15.91 19.64
N PRO A 1138 -21.98 -15.60 19.65
CA PRO A 1138 -20.94 -16.57 19.36
C PRO A 1138 -20.81 -17.63 20.45
N ARG A 1139 -20.28 -18.79 20.06
CA ARG A 1139 -19.88 -19.82 21.01
C ARG A 1139 -18.46 -19.52 21.50
N TRP A 1140 -18.34 -19.14 22.76
CA TRP A 1140 -17.06 -18.89 23.39
C TRP A 1140 -16.30 -20.19 23.62
N VAL A 1141 -15.07 -20.26 23.10
CA VAL A 1141 -14.15 -21.38 23.25
C VAL A 1141 -13.03 -20.95 24.18
N PRO A 1142 -13.15 -21.19 25.49
CA PRO A 1142 -12.06 -20.93 26.41
C PRO A 1142 -10.87 -21.82 26.06
N LEU A 1143 -9.66 -21.26 26.10
CA LEU A 1143 -8.42 -22.00 25.83
C LEU A 1143 -7.69 -22.39 27.12
N ASP A 1144 -6.97 -23.51 27.09
CA ASP A 1144 -6.03 -23.94 28.13
C ASP A 1144 -4.62 -23.77 27.57
N LEU A 1145 -4.02 -22.61 27.86
CA LEU A 1145 -2.70 -22.22 27.42
C LEU A 1145 -1.74 -22.23 28.60
N ASP A 1146 -0.64 -22.97 28.45
CA ASP A 1146 0.42 -23.06 29.45
C ASP A 1146 1.73 -22.72 28.75
N LEU A 1147 2.29 -21.56 29.06
CA LEU A 1147 3.50 -21.04 28.46
C LEU A 1147 4.59 -20.95 29.52
N GLU A 1148 5.80 -21.32 29.11
CA GLU A 1148 7.03 -20.98 29.78
C GLU A 1148 7.75 -19.91 29.00
N VAL A 1149 8.16 -18.85 29.68
CA VAL A 1149 8.78 -17.69 29.06
C VAL A 1149 10.08 -17.39 29.78
N ASP A 1150 11.17 -17.28 29.03
CA ASP A 1150 12.46 -16.88 29.58
C ASP A 1150 12.56 -15.34 29.56
N ALA A 1151 12.88 -14.79 30.73
CA ALA A 1151 13.06 -13.38 30.95
C ALA A 1151 14.52 -12.96 30.74
N ALA A 1152 14.72 -11.80 30.15
CA ALA A 1152 16.02 -11.14 30.12
C ALA A 1152 16.51 -10.86 31.55
N PRO A 1153 17.83 -10.89 31.82
CA PRO A 1153 18.38 -10.82 33.19
C PRO A 1153 17.93 -9.62 34.03
N HIS A 1154 17.61 -8.49 33.39
CA HIS A 1154 17.20 -7.24 34.05
C HIS A 1154 15.67 -7.05 34.12
N SER A 1155 14.89 -7.96 33.55
CA SER A 1155 13.43 -7.85 33.51
C SER A 1155 12.81 -8.33 34.82
N GLN A 1156 11.88 -7.56 35.40
CA GLN A 1156 11.14 -8.00 36.57
C GLN A 1156 10.14 -9.09 36.18
N ALA A 1157 10.27 -10.27 36.79
CA ALA A 1157 9.52 -11.46 36.38
C ALA A 1157 8.00 -11.29 36.51
N ASP A 1158 7.55 -10.51 37.49
CA ASP A 1158 6.13 -10.22 37.71
C ASP A 1158 5.58 -9.26 36.66
N GLN A 1159 6.31 -8.18 36.34
CA GLN A 1159 5.93 -7.24 35.30
C GLN A 1159 5.95 -7.88 33.91
N LEU A 1160 6.95 -8.73 33.63
CA LEU A 1160 7.04 -9.45 32.37
C LEU A 1160 5.89 -10.44 32.20
N ARG A 1161 5.54 -11.17 33.28
CA ARG A 1161 4.38 -12.07 33.26
C ARG A 1161 3.11 -11.29 32.92
N ASP A 1162 2.88 -10.16 33.57
CA ASP A 1162 1.70 -9.33 33.33
C ASP A 1162 1.69 -8.76 31.90
N ALA A 1163 2.85 -8.37 31.36
CA ALA A 1163 3.00 -7.91 29.98
C ALA A 1163 2.73 -9.02 28.95
N VAL A 1164 3.20 -10.24 29.19
CA VAL A 1164 2.90 -11.41 28.34
C VAL A 1164 1.43 -11.79 28.42
N VAL A 1165 0.85 -11.80 29.63
CA VAL A 1165 -0.59 -12.01 29.82
C VAL A 1165 -1.39 -10.93 29.10
N GLY A 1166 -0.97 -9.67 29.14
CA GLY A 1166 -1.58 -8.57 28.40
C GLY A 1166 -1.46 -8.71 26.87
N ALA A 1167 -0.30 -9.13 26.36
CA ALA A 1167 -0.09 -9.35 24.92
C ALA A 1167 -0.97 -10.49 24.37
N ILE A 1168 -1.30 -11.49 25.19
CA ILE A 1168 -2.14 -12.62 24.80
C ILE A 1168 -3.62 -12.32 25.04
N ALA A 1169 -3.99 -11.87 26.25
CA ALA A 1169 -5.36 -11.83 26.76
C ALA A 1169 -5.81 -10.45 27.28
N GLY A 1170 -5.00 -9.41 27.10
CA GLY A 1170 -5.36 -8.02 27.39
C GLY A 1170 -6.10 -7.34 26.24
N ASP A 1171 -6.51 -6.09 26.45
CA ASP A 1171 -7.20 -5.28 25.43
C ASP A 1171 -6.25 -5.04 24.24
N GLY A 1172 -6.68 -5.39 23.03
CA GLY A 1172 -5.87 -5.39 21.81
C GLY A 1172 -4.87 -6.55 21.69
N GLY A 1173 -4.89 -7.51 22.63
CA GLY A 1173 -4.04 -8.70 22.63
C GLY A 1173 -4.37 -9.70 21.52
N LEU A 1174 -3.57 -10.77 21.39
CA LEU A 1174 -3.74 -11.80 20.35
C LEU A 1174 -5.13 -12.47 20.39
N LEU A 1175 -5.63 -12.75 21.59
CA LEU A 1175 -6.91 -13.43 21.84
C LEU A 1175 -7.99 -12.45 22.31
N ASP A 1176 -7.82 -11.15 22.02
CA ASP A 1176 -8.91 -10.20 22.13
C ASP A 1176 -9.97 -10.55 21.06
N PRO A 1177 -11.23 -10.85 21.44
CA PRO A 1177 -12.31 -11.14 20.51
C PRO A 1177 -12.49 -10.09 19.40
N ASP A 1178 -12.31 -8.81 19.71
CA ASP A 1178 -12.51 -7.72 18.75
C ASP A 1178 -11.42 -7.65 17.69
N ARG A 1179 -10.25 -8.26 17.97
CA ARG A 1179 -9.12 -8.37 17.06
C ARG A 1179 -9.04 -9.73 16.37
N SER A 1180 -9.26 -10.81 17.12
CA SER A 1180 -9.20 -12.19 16.64
C SER A 1180 -10.41 -12.59 15.79
N GLY A 1181 -11.57 -11.97 16.06
CA GLY A 1181 -12.80 -12.17 15.29
C GLY A 1181 -13.36 -13.59 15.38
N LEU A 1182 -14.34 -13.87 14.51
CA LEU A 1182 -14.90 -15.21 14.33
C LEU A 1182 -14.04 -16.02 13.36
N ASN A 1183 -14.01 -17.35 13.54
CA ASN A 1183 -13.29 -18.26 12.63
C ASN A 1183 -11.77 -18.00 12.55
N GLY A 1184 -11.19 -17.44 13.61
CA GLY A 1184 -9.75 -17.24 13.74
C GLY A 1184 -9.09 -18.45 14.37
N ASP A 1185 -8.63 -19.40 13.54
CA ASP A 1185 -7.77 -20.47 14.00
C ASP A 1185 -6.57 -19.88 14.75
N VAL A 1186 -6.34 -20.35 15.98
CA VAL A 1186 -5.20 -19.85 16.76
C VAL A 1186 -3.96 -20.59 16.28
N GLN A 1187 -3.07 -19.87 15.61
CA GLN A 1187 -1.80 -20.38 15.13
C GLN A 1187 -0.75 -20.31 16.23
N LEU A 1188 0.03 -21.39 16.36
CA LEU A 1188 1.13 -21.45 17.30
C LEU A 1188 2.21 -20.41 16.97
N ALA A 1189 2.43 -20.13 15.67
CA ALA A 1189 3.37 -19.11 15.21
C ALA A 1189 2.98 -17.69 15.66
N ASP A 1190 1.69 -17.32 15.56
CA ASP A 1190 1.20 -16.02 15.99
C ASP A 1190 1.31 -15.85 17.51
N LEU A 1191 1.06 -16.93 18.26
CA LEU A 1191 1.29 -16.98 19.70
C LEU A 1191 2.77 -16.76 20.05
N TYR A 1192 3.69 -17.43 19.35
CA TYR A 1192 5.12 -17.19 19.52
C TYR A 1192 5.51 -15.75 19.20
N GLN A 1193 5.06 -15.19 18.07
CA GLN A 1193 5.36 -13.82 17.68
C GLN A 1193 4.82 -12.79 18.68
N ALA A 1194 3.58 -12.95 19.15
CA ALA A 1194 2.97 -12.05 20.11
C ALA A 1194 3.75 -12.00 21.43
N VAL A 1195 4.26 -13.16 21.88
CA VAL A 1195 5.04 -13.26 23.12
C VAL A 1195 6.49 -12.77 22.93
N LEU A 1196 7.15 -13.12 21.82
CA LEU A 1196 8.53 -12.69 21.53
C LEU A 1196 8.66 -11.18 21.32
N ARG A 1197 7.59 -10.49 20.93
CA ARG A 1197 7.56 -9.01 20.81
C ARG A 1197 7.52 -8.30 22.15
N VAL A 1198 7.18 -8.98 23.25
CA VAL A 1198 7.12 -8.36 24.57
C VAL A 1198 8.55 -8.04 25.03
N PRO A 1199 8.87 -6.75 25.31
CA PRO A 1199 10.21 -6.37 25.76
C PRO A 1199 10.59 -7.11 27.03
N GLY A 1200 11.77 -7.76 27.02
CA GLY A 1200 12.25 -8.57 28.12
C GLY A 1200 12.00 -10.08 27.98
N VAL A 1201 11.31 -10.53 26.93
CA VAL A 1201 11.23 -11.97 26.58
C VAL A 1201 12.44 -12.37 25.73
N THR A 1202 13.17 -13.40 26.14
CA THR A 1202 14.31 -13.96 25.39
C THR A 1202 13.93 -15.23 24.63
N ALA A 1203 13.01 -16.03 25.17
CA ALA A 1203 12.48 -17.23 24.54
C ALA A 1203 11.08 -17.58 25.12
N VAL A 1204 10.28 -18.34 24.39
CA VAL A 1204 8.95 -18.83 24.83
C VAL A 1204 8.68 -20.26 24.39
N ARG A 1205 8.38 -21.19 25.31
CA ARG A 1205 7.90 -22.55 25.04
C ARG A 1205 6.45 -22.67 25.40
N VAL A 1206 5.66 -23.26 24.51
CA VAL A 1206 4.25 -23.57 24.78
C VAL A 1206 4.15 -25.03 25.21
N LYS A 1207 3.63 -25.29 26.42
CA LYS A 1207 3.41 -26.63 26.98
C LYS A 1207 2.03 -27.18 26.71
N ARG A 1208 1.02 -26.31 26.71
CA ARG A 1208 -0.36 -26.67 26.41
C ARG A 1208 -0.90 -25.68 25.40
N PHE A 1209 -1.45 -26.23 24.34
CA PHE A 1209 -2.03 -25.51 23.23
C PHE A 1209 -3.30 -26.25 22.81
N ARG A 1210 -4.38 -26.04 23.57
CA ARG A 1210 -5.65 -26.75 23.36
C ARG A 1210 -6.86 -25.95 23.86
N ARG A 1211 -8.05 -26.46 23.55
CA ARG A 1211 -9.33 -25.97 24.09
C ARG A 1211 -9.53 -26.41 25.54
N LEU A 1212 -10.16 -25.58 26.37
CA LEU A 1212 -10.55 -25.88 27.74
C LEU A 1212 -11.88 -26.67 27.77
N GLU A 1213 -11.88 -27.87 27.19
CA GLU A 1213 -13.01 -28.80 27.21
C GLU A 1213 -12.59 -30.18 27.76
N PRO A 1214 -13.49 -30.93 28.41
CA PRO A 1214 -13.19 -32.30 28.84
C PRO A 1214 -12.76 -33.17 27.64
N HIS A 1215 -11.54 -33.73 27.70
CA HIS A 1215 -10.95 -34.61 26.68
C HIS A 1215 -10.51 -33.95 25.35
N ALA A 1216 -10.35 -32.62 25.28
CA ALA A 1216 -9.78 -31.97 24.09
C ALA A 1216 -8.33 -32.44 23.82
N PRO A 1217 -7.97 -32.76 22.55
CA PRO A 1217 -6.61 -33.17 22.19
C PRO A 1217 -5.63 -31.99 22.23
N GLU A 1218 -4.37 -32.28 22.59
CA GLU A 1218 -3.25 -31.33 22.49
C GLU A 1218 -2.96 -31.00 21.02
N ARG A 1219 -2.66 -29.74 20.70
CA ARG A 1219 -2.49 -29.27 19.31
C ARG A 1219 -1.10 -28.72 18.99
N LEU A 1220 -0.14 -28.83 19.89
CA LEU A 1220 1.24 -28.38 19.67
C LEU A 1220 1.87 -28.90 18.36
N GLU A 1221 1.81 -30.21 18.10
CA GLU A 1221 2.40 -30.81 16.88
C GLU A 1221 1.74 -30.34 15.58
N ALA A 1222 0.43 -30.06 15.64
CA ALA A 1222 -0.32 -29.56 14.49
C ALA A 1222 -0.07 -28.06 14.24
N GLY A 1223 0.46 -27.34 15.24
CA GLY A 1223 0.70 -25.89 15.16
C GLY A 1223 -0.56 -25.03 15.13
N VAL A 1224 -1.76 -25.60 15.26
CA VAL A 1224 -3.04 -24.88 15.11
C VAL A 1224 -4.15 -25.43 16.01
N ILE A 1225 -4.82 -24.55 16.77
CA ILE A 1225 -6.11 -24.86 17.41
C ILE A 1225 -7.21 -24.40 16.44
N PRO A 1226 -7.95 -25.33 15.82
CA PRO A 1226 -9.02 -24.96 14.93
C PRO A 1226 -10.12 -24.29 15.76
N ILE A 1227 -10.65 -23.18 15.28
CA ILE A 1227 -11.79 -22.45 15.87
C ILE A 1227 -12.91 -22.48 14.85
N GLY A 1228 -14.08 -22.97 15.27
CA GLY A 1228 -15.21 -23.14 14.36
C GLY A 1228 -15.73 -21.80 13.82
N PRO A 1229 -16.49 -21.83 12.72
CA PRO A 1229 -17.00 -20.60 12.11
C PRO A 1229 -17.99 -19.83 12.98
N GLU A 1230 -18.64 -20.47 13.97
CA GLU A 1230 -19.53 -19.82 14.94
C GLU A 1230 -18.86 -19.60 16.31
N GLU A 1231 -17.53 -19.73 16.37
CA GLU A 1231 -16.77 -19.77 17.62
C GLU A 1231 -15.76 -18.63 17.72
N VAL A 1232 -15.50 -18.21 18.95
CA VAL A 1232 -14.49 -17.20 19.29
C VAL A 1232 -13.57 -17.79 20.36
N ALA A 1233 -12.27 -17.81 20.07
CA ALA A 1233 -11.27 -18.21 21.05
C ALA A 1233 -11.12 -17.12 22.11
N THR A 1234 -11.05 -17.50 23.37
CA THR A 1234 -10.77 -16.55 24.45
C THR A 1234 -9.86 -17.16 25.51
N ALA A 1235 -8.98 -16.33 26.06
CA ALA A 1235 -8.18 -16.64 27.24
C ALA A 1235 -8.61 -15.82 28.47
N ARG A 1236 -9.58 -14.90 28.33
CA ARG A 1236 -10.05 -13.96 29.36
C ARG A 1236 -11.53 -14.17 29.68
N GLY A 1237 -11.87 -14.01 30.96
CA GLY A 1237 -13.25 -14.01 31.45
C GLY A 1237 -13.95 -12.66 31.30
N GLY A 1238 -15.29 -12.67 31.31
CA GLY A 1238 -16.11 -11.44 31.37
C GLY A 1238 -17.19 -11.33 30.30
N TYR A 1239 -17.04 -12.03 29.18
CA TYR A 1239 -18.01 -11.99 28.08
C TYR A 1239 -19.29 -12.75 28.41
N TRP A 1240 -19.18 -14.03 28.78
CA TRP A 1240 -20.33 -14.90 29.08
C TRP A 1240 -20.00 -15.92 30.18
N PRO A 1241 -20.99 -16.44 30.92
CA PRO A 1241 -20.74 -17.48 31.93
C PRO A 1241 -20.07 -18.71 31.29
N GLY A 1242 -18.85 -19.03 31.74
CA GLY A 1242 -18.05 -20.15 31.20
C GLY A 1242 -17.09 -19.78 30.06
N SER A 1243 -16.93 -18.49 29.72
CA SER A 1243 -15.94 -18.02 28.73
C SER A 1243 -14.52 -17.87 29.32
N GLU A 1244 -14.30 -18.26 30.57
CA GLU A 1244 -13.01 -18.06 31.25
C GLU A 1244 -11.99 -19.11 30.77
N GLY A 1245 -10.99 -18.67 30.01
CA GLY A 1245 -9.83 -19.47 29.67
C GLY A 1245 -8.86 -19.62 30.84
N VAL A 1246 -7.96 -20.58 30.72
CA VAL A 1246 -6.83 -20.77 31.64
C VAL A 1246 -5.57 -20.39 30.89
N LEU A 1247 -5.02 -19.23 31.19
CA LEU A 1247 -3.71 -18.79 30.73
C LEU A 1247 -2.72 -18.87 31.89
N THR A 1248 -1.82 -19.82 31.83
CA THR A 1248 -0.71 -19.93 32.79
C THR A 1248 0.56 -19.48 32.10
N VAL A 1249 1.19 -18.43 32.62
CA VAL A 1249 2.49 -17.95 32.15
C VAL A 1249 3.49 -18.14 33.29
N GLN A 1250 4.38 -19.11 33.10
CA GLN A 1250 5.50 -19.34 34.00
C GLN A 1250 6.72 -18.60 33.45
N VAL A 1251 7.10 -17.51 34.12
CA VAL A 1251 8.33 -16.79 33.79
C VAL A 1251 9.51 -17.45 34.46
N CYS A 1252 10.54 -17.78 33.68
CA CYS A 1252 11.82 -18.32 34.08
C CYS A 1252 12.91 -17.23 33.91
N GLY A 1253 13.90 -17.17 34.81
CA GLY A 1253 14.86 -16.04 34.85
C GLY A 1253 14.28 -14.71 35.37
N GLY A 1254 15.02 -13.62 35.13
CA GLY A 1254 14.68 -12.25 35.52
C GLY A 1254 14.92 -11.88 36.99
N LEU A 1255 14.80 -10.59 37.30
CA LEU A 1255 14.77 -10.07 38.68
C LEU A 1255 13.42 -10.45 39.32
N ARG A 1256 13.46 -11.06 40.50
CA ARG A 1256 12.25 -11.35 41.28
C ARG A 1256 11.75 -10.14 42.04
#